data_AF-A0A962VCG3-F1
#
_entry.id   AF-A0A962VCG3-F1
#
_cell.length_a   1.000
_cell.length_b   1.000
_cell.length_c   1.000
_cell.angle_alpha   90.00
_cell.angle_beta   90.00
_cell.angle_gamma   90.00
#
_symmetry.space_group_name_H-M   'P 1'
#
loop_
_entity.id
_entity.type
_entity.pdbx_description
1 polymer ?
#
loop_
_entity_poly.entity_id
_entity_poly.type
_entity_poly.pdbx_seq_one_letter_code
_entity_poly.pdbx_strand_id
1 'polypeptide(L)'
;MTVFYRAPFAGKTLFSILIVLISLGLFDKKALADEQSANPVDPLFLSEAVNEILNGTGNRADLPEPVASDATVDTSKAPLGSPQSFAQQPPPAGASHHSDSGPATVVEESPQRLKRNVSKPLPSMVDGYQSNSLVLQKKTTEDWRRLSFASSSFTPDAGVDPSLLQAAAEIGPGALQANQIELYTYGFILMDEYISDEIEQELHLLGVTLLGPHSEAYKAKIPLDLETLNKIAALPYVEWVGYSLSEQKLSAELQVAKAADANLDVQELPIIINLFDADPAAVFYDQLEAAGAIVGQYDPELLAYRAVATPEVIQNLIELDFVLYIELVMPAYAQHSESTPLIGADYIRPGLNITSGRYDGSPIIVGIMDSGFALGGGGHQDLNKNGCGSNFTNETGGTFNDLNGHGTHVLGTMIGNGVANGALKGMAIGVGGTASTRIRAAKVFEQNNSGLLSWTQDAMDFMDDVTACDSGRPLVINYSGGSSGTNLVGTDSTSRKLDQKSWDYQQLYVISAGNDGPDSNTIGTPAVAKNALTVGNVFDFDYLQVGDINNWVCTPNPCGSSRGPTGDGRMKPNLSAPGTWVHSANAFDNSGYTAKFGTSMAAPHVTGLAATLMHHYADFRSRPYLARAFLMATSILHDDVLPPEKYSYGLGRVSAYVAHWARNNPNGWSTHWEWGSVTAAQFLFRDITVPIGATRLVVVMTWDEPAASAGASSAVIDDLDLWLDRNADCTGTLGRCGEYASESGSDNVEYVIINNPPAGTYRLKATPWSVSASRPVGIAAVIIRGDTTPNTTLSASASTTTPPLNTDFTVTTTVSNPSWIASGVHLQNTSLPSGVSLQSVVTTREDGVAMIYGTSDKLTLGNIHESDGRSAVWTFKATTTGSKTISFRSWSENGGTRTASVVISPGQQGCIAPLNLSLQNQTISSSQVFEACNSITVGPNVTITGPNGNITLRAGQKIAFKNGFSMQAGASMKAILEEP
;
A
#
# COMPACT_ATOMS: atom_id res chain seq x y z
N MET A 1 29.31 36.85 -11.00
CA MET A 1 30.59 36.28 -10.53
C MET A 1 30.53 34.77 -10.77
N THR A 2 31.56 34.20 -11.35
CA THR A 2 31.64 32.75 -11.65
C THR A 2 32.91 32.20 -11.01
N VAL A 3 32.92 30.92 -10.64
CA VAL A 3 33.92 30.26 -9.79
C VAL A 3 33.83 30.67 -8.31
N PHE A 4 33.23 29.79 -7.49
CA PHE A 4 33.80 29.28 -6.22
C PHE A 4 32.79 28.36 -5.50
N TYR A 5 32.73 27.08 -5.90
CA TYR A 5 32.11 26.02 -5.10
C TYR A 5 32.81 24.67 -5.33
N ARG A 6 33.88 24.43 -4.57
CA ARG A 6 34.51 23.11 -4.34
C ARG A 6 35.15 23.09 -2.95
N ALA A 7 35.10 21.91 -2.30
CA ALA A 7 35.61 21.57 -0.98
C ALA A 7 34.81 22.11 0.26
N PRO A 8 34.62 21.27 1.32
CA PRO A 8 33.84 21.62 2.52
C PRO A 8 34.69 22.10 3.74
N PHE A 9 34.01 22.41 4.85
CA PHE A 9 34.50 22.80 6.20
C PHE A 9 35.12 24.21 6.38
N ALA A 10 34.33 25.18 6.88
CA ALA A 10 34.84 26.40 7.56
C ALA A 10 33.83 27.12 8.50
N GLY A 11 32.80 26.44 9.02
CA GLY A 11 31.58 27.08 9.56
C GLY A 11 31.63 27.86 10.89
N LYS A 12 32.81 28.23 11.43
CA LYS A 12 32.90 28.89 12.77
C LYS A 12 33.67 30.21 12.84
N THR A 13 34.39 30.64 11.81
CA THR A 13 35.21 31.88 11.88
C THR A 13 34.43 33.15 11.49
N LEU A 14 33.45 33.04 10.60
CA LEU A 14 32.68 34.18 10.07
C LEU A 14 31.82 34.89 11.13
N PHE A 15 31.22 34.13 12.05
CA PHE A 15 30.27 34.67 13.03
C PHE A 15 30.91 35.68 14.00
N SER A 16 32.19 35.48 14.35
CA SER A 16 32.91 36.35 15.28
C SER A 16 33.27 37.72 14.70
N ILE A 17 33.39 37.84 13.37
CA ILE A 17 33.76 39.12 12.72
C ILE A 17 32.56 40.07 12.69
N LEU A 18 31.36 39.54 12.45
CA LEU A 18 30.12 40.33 12.38
C LEU A 18 29.81 41.05 13.70
N ILE A 19 30.01 40.36 14.83
CA ILE A 19 29.74 40.88 16.18
C ILE A 19 30.68 42.06 16.53
N VAL A 20 31.95 41.99 16.13
CA VAL A 20 32.93 43.07 16.38
C VAL A 20 32.59 44.34 15.60
N LEU A 21 32.11 44.22 14.36
CA LEU A 21 31.74 45.37 13.53
C LEU A 21 30.52 46.12 14.08
N ILE A 22 29.51 45.38 14.57
CA ILE A 22 28.32 45.96 15.23
C ILE A 22 28.72 46.69 16.52
N SER A 23 29.69 46.14 17.27
CA SER A 23 30.17 46.70 18.55
C SER A 23 30.91 48.04 18.41
N LEU A 24 31.37 48.42 17.22
CA LEU A 24 32.20 49.61 16.98
C LEU A 24 31.41 50.84 16.48
N GLY A 25 30.09 50.74 16.32
CA GLY A 25 29.22 51.89 16.04
C GLY A 25 29.40 52.53 14.65
N LEU A 26 30.00 51.82 13.70
CA LEU A 26 30.32 52.31 12.35
C LEU A 26 29.17 52.21 11.33
N PHE A 27 27.92 52.05 11.79
CA PHE A 27 26.70 52.12 10.98
C PHE A 27 25.68 53.05 11.63
N ASP A 28 25.13 53.97 10.83
CA ASP A 28 24.26 55.05 11.31
C ASP A 28 22.77 54.63 11.35
N LYS A 29 22.02 55.17 12.32
CA LYS A 29 20.65 54.75 12.66
C LYS A 29 19.59 55.42 11.78
N LYS A 30 19.73 55.34 10.45
CA LYS A 30 18.62 55.67 9.54
C LYS A 30 18.59 54.96 8.17
N ALA A 31 19.06 53.71 8.11
CA ALA A 31 18.89 52.84 6.95
C ALA A 31 18.80 51.35 7.36
N LEU A 32 17.68 50.97 8.01
CA LEU A 32 17.27 49.58 8.27
C LEU A 32 15.84 49.55 8.82
N ALA A 33 14.86 49.86 7.97
CA ALA A 33 13.42 49.83 8.29
C ALA A 33 12.55 49.69 7.02
N ASP A 34 13.08 49.03 5.97
CA ASP A 34 12.38 48.73 4.71
C ASP A 34 13.05 47.51 4.06
N GLU A 35 12.65 46.30 4.47
CA GLU A 35 12.77 45.08 3.65
C GLU A 35 11.81 44.00 4.16
N GLN A 36 10.53 44.36 4.29
CA GLN A 36 9.45 43.42 4.56
C GLN A 36 8.21 43.73 3.70
N SER A 37 8.41 43.75 2.39
CA SER A 37 7.35 43.74 1.38
C SER A 37 7.50 42.50 0.49
N ALA A 38 6.59 41.55 0.65
CA ALA A 38 6.29 40.62 -0.44
C ALA A 38 5.62 41.46 -1.54
N ASN A 39 6.28 41.60 -2.70
CA ASN A 39 5.66 42.27 -3.84
C ASN A 39 4.72 41.28 -4.55
N PRO A 40 3.52 41.72 -4.97
CA PRO A 40 2.52 40.82 -5.56
C PRO A 40 2.90 40.38 -6.99
N VAL A 41 2.23 39.34 -7.46
CA VAL A 41 2.22 38.96 -8.88
C VAL A 41 1.67 40.13 -9.71
N ASP A 42 2.34 40.45 -10.82
CA ASP A 42 1.94 41.55 -11.71
C ASP A 42 0.58 41.22 -12.39
N PRO A 43 -0.47 42.05 -12.23
CA PRO A 43 -1.76 41.83 -12.88
C PRO A 43 -1.69 41.74 -14.42
N LEU A 44 -0.66 42.30 -15.06
CA LEU A 44 -0.44 42.14 -16.50
C LEU A 44 -0.16 40.68 -16.88
N PHE A 45 0.57 39.92 -16.06
CA PHE A 45 0.89 38.52 -16.33
C PHE A 45 -0.37 37.62 -16.30
N LEU A 46 -1.30 37.91 -15.38
CA LEU A 46 -2.62 37.27 -15.35
C LEU A 46 -3.46 37.66 -16.57
N SER A 47 -3.35 38.91 -17.05
CA SER A 47 -4.08 39.37 -18.23
C SER A 47 -3.59 38.71 -19.54
N GLU A 48 -2.30 38.37 -19.65
CA GLU A 48 -1.77 37.65 -20.82
C GLU A 48 -2.21 36.18 -20.83
N ALA A 49 -2.17 35.49 -19.67
CA ALA A 49 -2.67 34.12 -19.53
C ALA A 49 -4.16 33.98 -19.89
N VAL A 50 -5.00 34.93 -19.45
CA VAL A 50 -6.44 34.96 -19.81
C VAL A 50 -6.64 35.16 -21.31
N ASN A 51 -5.80 35.95 -21.98
CA ASN A 51 -5.90 36.14 -23.44
C ASN A 51 -5.44 34.92 -24.24
N GLU A 52 -4.53 34.09 -23.73
CA GLU A 52 -4.13 32.84 -24.40
C GLU A 52 -5.23 31.77 -24.30
N ILE A 53 -5.91 31.69 -23.15
CA ILE A 53 -7.11 30.85 -22.95
C ILE A 53 -8.24 31.25 -23.92
N LEU A 54 -8.47 32.55 -24.13
CA LEU A 54 -9.58 33.05 -24.97
C LEU A 54 -9.36 32.93 -26.48
N ASN A 55 -8.13 32.71 -26.96
CA ASN A 55 -7.82 32.71 -28.41
C ASN A 55 -7.52 31.32 -29.02
N GLY A 56 -7.72 30.24 -28.27
CA GLY A 56 -7.48 28.84 -28.71
C GLY A 56 -8.44 28.26 -29.77
N THR A 57 -9.03 29.07 -30.65
CA THR A 57 -10.12 28.66 -31.57
C THR A 57 -9.63 27.93 -32.83
N GLY A 58 -9.15 26.69 -32.65
CA GLY A 58 -8.66 25.81 -33.72
C GLY A 58 -9.73 24.96 -34.44
N ASN A 59 -10.66 25.60 -35.16
CA ASN A 59 -11.58 25.00 -36.16
C ASN A 59 -12.07 23.54 -35.94
N ARG A 60 -13.28 23.37 -35.41
CA ARG A 60 -14.09 22.15 -35.62
C ARG A 60 -15.48 22.54 -36.15
N ALA A 61 -15.71 22.31 -37.44
CA ALA A 61 -17.01 22.49 -38.08
C ALA A 61 -17.71 21.14 -38.28
N ASP A 62 -19.04 21.18 -38.31
CA ASP A 62 -19.98 20.17 -38.82
C ASP A 62 -19.82 18.71 -38.34
N LEU A 63 -20.53 18.35 -37.26
CA LEU A 63 -21.21 17.05 -37.12
C LEU A 63 -22.60 17.25 -36.46
N PRO A 64 -23.61 16.41 -36.77
CA PRO A 64 -25.02 16.67 -36.44
C PRO A 64 -25.47 16.14 -35.06
N GLU A 65 -26.70 16.53 -34.67
CA GLU A 65 -27.38 16.14 -33.42
C GLU A 65 -27.52 14.61 -33.22
N PRO A 66 -27.51 14.14 -31.96
CA PRO A 66 -27.73 12.73 -31.64
C PRO A 66 -29.21 12.34 -31.73
N VAL A 67 -29.50 11.28 -32.49
CA VAL A 67 -30.81 10.61 -32.44
C VAL A 67 -30.86 9.70 -31.21
N ALA A 68 -31.84 9.91 -30.33
CA ALA A 68 -32.08 9.04 -29.19
C ALA A 68 -32.54 7.64 -29.62
N SER A 69 -32.06 6.60 -28.93
CA SER A 69 -32.54 5.22 -29.06
C SER A 69 -32.27 4.43 -27.79
N ASP A 70 -33.25 3.64 -27.36
CA ASP A 70 -33.20 2.85 -26.12
C ASP A 70 -31.99 1.91 -26.08
N ALA A 71 -31.15 2.07 -25.05
CA ALA A 71 -30.01 1.21 -24.81
C ALA A 71 -30.41 -0.01 -23.94
N THR A 72 -31.10 -0.97 -24.53
CA THR A 72 -31.12 -2.33 -23.96
C THR A 72 -29.67 -2.82 -23.84
N VAL A 73 -29.25 -3.28 -22.66
CA VAL A 73 -27.84 -3.58 -22.34
C VAL A 73 -27.27 -4.64 -23.29
N ASP A 74 -26.51 -4.19 -24.29
CA ASP A 74 -25.77 -5.06 -25.19
C ASP A 74 -24.48 -5.56 -24.53
N THR A 75 -24.50 -6.83 -24.14
CA THR A 75 -23.35 -7.53 -23.54
C THR A 75 -22.18 -7.77 -24.51
N SER A 76 -22.25 -7.32 -25.77
CA SER A 76 -21.27 -7.60 -26.82
C SER A 76 -20.14 -6.56 -27.00
N LYS A 77 -19.89 -5.69 -26.01
CA LYS A 77 -18.57 -5.02 -25.91
C LYS A 77 -17.48 -6.09 -25.89
N ALA A 78 -16.60 -6.06 -26.88
CA ALA A 78 -15.76 -7.20 -27.25
C ALA A 78 -14.92 -7.74 -26.07
N PRO A 79 -14.94 -9.06 -25.79
CA PRO A 79 -14.09 -9.63 -24.76
C PRO A 79 -12.62 -9.33 -25.04
N LEU A 80 -11.88 -8.89 -24.02
CA LEU A 80 -10.42 -8.90 -24.04
C LEU A 80 -9.97 -10.31 -24.45
N GLY A 81 -9.26 -10.39 -25.59
CA GLY A 81 -9.12 -11.62 -26.35
C GLY A 81 -8.65 -12.81 -25.50
N SER A 82 -9.31 -13.96 -25.69
CA SER A 82 -9.18 -15.19 -24.90
C SER A 82 -7.77 -15.36 -24.29
N PRO A 83 -7.63 -15.41 -22.96
CA PRO A 83 -6.35 -15.19 -22.30
C PRO A 83 -5.30 -16.18 -22.80
N GLN A 84 -4.26 -15.67 -23.46
CA GLN A 84 -3.18 -16.51 -23.97
C GLN A 84 -2.56 -17.30 -22.82
N SER A 85 -2.64 -18.64 -22.94
CA SER A 85 -2.11 -19.57 -21.95
C SER A 85 -0.58 -19.60 -22.06
N PHE A 86 0.09 -18.68 -21.37
CA PHE A 86 1.54 -18.75 -21.18
C PHE A 86 1.90 -20.08 -20.50
N ALA A 87 2.98 -20.71 -20.97
CA ALA A 87 3.41 -22.00 -20.42
C ALA A 87 3.72 -21.85 -18.92
N GLN A 88 3.05 -22.65 -18.08
CA GLN A 88 3.27 -22.67 -16.63
C GLN A 88 4.75 -22.93 -16.31
N GLN A 89 5.29 -22.16 -15.39
CA GLN A 89 6.71 -22.25 -15.01
C GLN A 89 6.91 -23.21 -13.85
N PRO A 90 8.01 -23.99 -13.85
CA PRO A 90 8.30 -24.87 -12.72
C PRO A 90 8.43 -24.03 -11.43
N PRO A 91 7.78 -24.46 -10.34
CA PRO A 91 7.84 -23.75 -9.06
C PRO A 91 9.25 -23.79 -8.44
N PRO A 92 9.58 -22.87 -7.52
CA PRO A 92 10.75 -22.95 -6.67
C PRO A 92 10.84 -24.27 -5.90
N ALA A 93 12.04 -24.67 -5.47
CA ALA A 93 12.25 -25.96 -4.81
C ALA A 93 11.41 -26.12 -3.52
N GLY A 94 10.54 -27.13 -3.49
CA GLY A 94 9.61 -27.39 -2.38
C GLY A 94 8.24 -26.70 -2.50
N ALA A 95 8.07 -25.81 -3.48
CA ALA A 95 6.80 -25.15 -3.77
C ALA A 95 5.98 -25.85 -4.87
N SER A 96 4.69 -25.53 -4.93
CA SER A 96 3.82 -25.81 -6.06
C SER A 96 3.13 -24.53 -6.52
N HIS A 97 2.51 -24.54 -7.71
CA HIS A 97 1.40 -23.63 -7.97
C HIS A 97 0.30 -23.82 -6.93
N HIS A 98 -0.54 -22.80 -6.76
CA HIS A 98 -1.87 -23.00 -6.20
C HIS A 98 -2.70 -23.87 -7.15
N SER A 99 -3.65 -24.64 -6.60
CA SER A 99 -4.33 -25.71 -7.34
C SER A 99 -5.83 -25.82 -7.09
N ASP A 100 -6.43 -24.91 -6.33
CA ASP A 100 -7.86 -24.89 -6.02
C ASP A 100 -8.43 -23.49 -6.28
N SER A 101 -9.00 -23.32 -7.46
CA SER A 101 -9.77 -22.13 -7.83
C SER A 101 -11.00 -22.48 -8.66
N GLY A 102 -11.85 -21.49 -8.94
CA GLY A 102 -12.95 -21.61 -9.89
C GLY A 102 -14.13 -20.71 -9.52
N PRO A 103 -15.22 -20.72 -10.31
CA PRO A 103 -16.46 -20.06 -9.90
C PRO A 103 -17.00 -20.66 -8.60
N ALA A 104 -17.70 -19.83 -7.84
CA ALA A 104 -18.48 -20.24 -6.68
C ALA A 104 -19.74 -21.01 -7.10
N THR A 105 -20.31 -21.78 -6.17
CA THR A 105 -21.62 -22.44 -6.34
C THR A 105 -22.71 -21.45 -5.93
N VAL A 106 -23.61 -21.09 -6.84
CA VAL A 106 -24.75 -20.20 -6.56
C VAL A 106 -25.95 -21.01 -6.07
N VAL A 107 -26.66 -20.49 -5.07
CA VAL A 107 -27.93 -21.03 -4.56
C VAL A 107 -29.00 -19.95 -4.64
N GLU A 108 -30.07 -20.23 -5.38
CA GLU A 108 -31.28 -19.41 -5.45
C GLU A 108 -32.20 -19.72 -4.25
N GLU A 109 -32.73 -18.69 -3.59
CA GLU A 109 -33.82 -18.80 -2.63
C GLU A 109 -34.96 -17.83 -2.97
N SER A 110 -36.09 -17.91 -2.24
CA SER A 110 -37.17 -16.93 -2.42
C SER A 110 -36.76 -15.56 -1.86
N PRO A 111 -36.91 -14.46 -2.61
CA PRO A 111 -36.64 -13.12 -2.10
C PRO A 111 -37.44 -12.87 -0.82
N GLN A 112 -36.77 -12.34 0.21
CA GLN A 112 -37.45 -11.84 1.40
C GLN A 112 -37.31 -10.33 1.48
N ARG A 113 -38.44 -9.63 1.59
CA ARG A 113 -38.44 -8.20 1.89
C ARG A 113 -37.92 -8.00 3.31
N LEU A 114 -36.73 -7.41 3.41
CA LEU A 114 -36.04 -7.21 4.68
C LEU A 114 -36.41 -5.83 5.23
N LYS A 115 -37.04 -5.82 6.41
CA LYS A 115 -37.27 -4.59 7.18
C LYS A 115 -35.98 -4.17 7.87
N ARG A 116 -35.68 -2.88 7.82
CA ARG A 116 -34.45 -2.25 8.32
C ARG A 116 -34.34 -2.24 9.86
N ASN A 117 -35.43 -2.54 10.56
CA ASN A 117 -35.46 -2.75 12.01
C ASN A 117 -35.09 -4.19 12.43
N VAL A 118 -34.87 -5.12 11.49
CA VAL A 118 -34.39 -6.48 11.76
C VAL A 118 -32.87 -6.46 11.95
N SER A 119 -32.39 -6.98 13.08
CA SER A 119 -30.95 -7.15 13.32
C SER A 119 -30.37 -8.35 12.55
N LYS A 120 -29.10 -8.26 12.14
CA LYS A 120 -28.35 -9.40 11.58
C LYS A 120 -28.31 -10.59 12.56
N PRO A 121 -28.39 -11.85 12.07
CA PRO A 121 -28.42 -13.03 12.92
C PRO A 121 -27.01 -13.31 13.46
N LEU A 122 -26.81 -13.26 14.78
CA LEU A 122 -25.47 -13.45 15.34
C LEU A 122 -24.93 -14.88 15.09
N PRO A 123 -23.63 -15.03 14.76
CA PRO A 123 -23.00 -16.35 14.63
C PRO A 123 -23.01 -17.11 15.96
N SER A 124 -22.79 -18.42 15.88
CA SER A 124 -22.62 -19.23 17.09
C SER A 124 -21.38 -18.75 17.87
N MET A 125 -21.52 -18.48 19.16
CA MET A 125 -20.41 -17.98 19.99
C MET A 125 -19.28 -19.03 20.08
N VAL A 126 -18.21 -18.82 19.32
CA VAL A 126 -17.01 -19.68 19.29
C VAL A 126 -15.77 -18.85 19.59
N ASP A 127 -15.00 -19.27 20.60
CA ASP A 127 -13.73 -18.62 20.96
C ASP A 127 -12.66 -18.85 19.90
N GLY A 128 -11.79 -17.84 19.67
CA GLY A 128 -10.55 -18.02 18.90
C GLY A 128 -10.58 -17.58 17.42
N TYR A 129 -11.66 -16.93 16.96
CA TYR A 129 -11.69 -16.22 15.67
C TYR A 129 -11.75 -14.69 15.83
N GLN A 130 -11.47 -13.98 14.74
CA GLN A 130 -11.57 -12.52 14.60
C GLN A 130 -12.22 -12.16 13.27
N SER A 131 -12.95 -11.05 13.23
CA SER A 131 -13.55 -10.48 12.02
C SER A 131 -13.67 -8.95 12.12
N ASN A 132 -14.00 -8.23 11.04
CA ASN A 132 -14.15 -6.76 11.10
C ASN A 132 -15.47 -6.28 11.71
N SER A 133 -16.42 -7.19 11.96
CA SER A 133 -17.69 -6.95 12.68
C SER A 133 -17.49 -6.08 13.92
N LEU A 134 -18.16 -4.92 13.98
CA LEU A 134 -17.99 -3.94 15.05
C LEU A 134 -18.66 -4.37 16.36
N VAL A 135 -18.00 -5.29 17.09
CA VAL A 135 -18.22 -5.72 18.50
C VAL A 135 -19.68 -5.63 18.94
N LEU A 136 -20.56 -6.35 18.23
CA LEU A 136 -21.98 -6.52 18.57
C LEU A 136 -22.73 -5.20 18.89
N GLN A 137 -22.33 -4.07 18.30
CA GLN A 137 -23.11 -2.85 18.39
C GLN A 137 -24.40 -3.03 17.60
N LYS A 138 -25.47 -3.36 18.33
CA LYS A 138 -26.84 -3.17 17.86
C LYS A 138 -26.98 -1.72 17.40
N LYS A 139 -27.07 -1.50 16.09
CA LYS A 139 -27.89 -0.41 15.56
C LYS A 139 -29.23 -0.51 16.28
N THR A 140 -29.70 0.59 16.88
CA THR A 140 -30.99 0.59 17.58
C THR A 140 -32.11 0.34 16.56
N THR A 141 -33.31 -0.04 17.03
CA THR A 141 -34.46 -0.28 16.14
C THR A 141 -34.91 0.96 15.37
N GLU A 142 -34.37 2.13 15.68
CA GLU A 142 -34.66 3.42 15.02
C GLU A 142 -33.48 3.95 14.18
N ASP A 143 -32.27 3.39 14.27
CA ASP A 143 -31.07 3.97 13.65
C ASP A 143 -31.16 4.04 12.11
N TRP A 144 -31.94 3.15 11.50
CA TRP A 144 -32.24 3.16 10.05
C TRP A 144 -33.04 4.37 9.59
N ARG A 145 -33.65 5.14 10.52
CA ARG A 145 -34.40 6.38 10.23
C ARG A 145 -33.46 7.60 10.20
N ARG A 146 -32.19 7.44 10.57
CA ARG A 146 -31.23 8.54 10.72
C ARG A 146 -30.52 8.86 9.40
N LEU A 147 -31.19 9.62 8.53
CA LEU A 147 -30.62 10.27 7.35
C LEU A 147 -29.26 10.92 7.66
N SER A 148 -28.19 10.33 7.15
CA SER A 148 -26.82 10.77 7.47
C SER A 148 -26.08 11.28 6.23
N PHE A 149 -25.57 12.50 6.35
CA PHE A 149 -24.84 13.28 5.33
C PHE A 149 -23.39 13.52 5.78
N ALA A 150 -22.51 13.92 4.86
CA ALA A 150 -21.09 14.13 5.14
C ALA A 150 -20.80 15.20 6.23
N SER A 151 -21.70 16.17 6.43
CA SER A 151 -21.54 17.23 7.45
C SER A 151 -22.33 17.00 8.75
N SER A 152 -23.42 16.22 8.71
CA SER A 152 -24.36 16.08 9.83
C SER A 152 -25.34 14.92 9.61
N SER A 153 -26.14 14.62 10.64
CA SER A 153 -27.16 13.57 10.58
C SER A 153 -28.48 14.03 11.19
N PHE A 154 -29.59 13.62 10.61
CA PHE A 154 -30.96 14.02 10.96
C PHE A 154 -31.86 12.79 11.04
N THR A 155 -32.97 12.86 11.78
CA THR A 155 -34.00 11.82 11.82
C THR A 155 -35.34 12.50 11.58
N PRO A 156 -36.06 12.17 10.49
CA PRO A 156 -37.31 12.83 10.16
C PRO A 156 -38.47 12.30 11.01
N ASP A 157 -39.48 13.13 11.19
CA ASP A 157 -40.82 12.66 11.54
C ASP A 157 -41.45 11.97 10.34
N ALA A 158 -42.27 10.93 10.58
CA ALA A 158 -42.85 10.11 9.52
C ALA A 158 -43.88 10.89 8.68
N GLY A 159 -43.87 10.66 7.36
CA GLY A 159 -44.77 11.29 6.39
C GLY A 159 -44.06 12.22 5.38
N VAL A 160 -44.79 13.17 4.82
CA VAL A 160 -44.24 14.14 3.85
C VAL A 160 -43.70 15.37 4.58
N ASP A 161 -42.51 15.82 4.19
CA ASP A 161 -41.91 17.07 4.66
C ASP A 161 -42.85 18.28 4.49
N PRO A 162 -43.09 19.09 5.54
CA PRO A 162 -43.94 20.28 5.45
C PRO A 162 -43.55 21.27 4.34
N SER A 163 -42.26 21.35 4.02
CA SER A 163 -41.71 22.22 2.98
C SER A 163 -42.08 21.71 1.58
N LEU A 164 -42.05 20.39 1.39
CA LEU A 164 -42.47 19.72 0.16
C LEU A 164 -44.00 19.82 -0.04
N LEU A 165 -44.77 19.71 1.04
CA LEU A 165 -46.21 19.98 1.02
C LEU A 165 -46.53 21.45 0.71
N GLN A 166 -45.73 22.40 1.21
CA GLN A 166 -45.88 23.82 0.88
C GLN A 166 -45.58 24.08 -0.61
N ALA A 167 -44.47 23.57 -1.14
CA ALA A 167 -44.11 23.71 -2.55
C ALA A 167 -45.20 23.14 -3.50
N ALA A 168 -45.76 21.97 -3.17
CA ALA A 168 -46.90 21.40 -3.90
C ALA A 168 -48.18 22.26 -3.79
N ALA A 169 -48.41 22.91 -2.65
CA ALA A 169 -49.57 23.77 -2.44
C ALA A 169 -49.48 25.11 -3.19
N GLU A 170 -48.27 25.67 -3.36
CA GLU A 170 -48.04 26.94 -4.06
C GLU A 170 -48.25 26.84 -5.58
N ILE A 171 -48.07 25.65 -6.17
CA ILE A 171 -48.40 25.36 -7.58
C ILE A 171 -49.92 25.39 -7.83
N GLY A 172 -50.71 24.96 -6.84
CA GLY A 172 -52.17 25.01 -6.86
C GLY A 172 -52.88 23.94 -7.72
N PRO A 173 -54.14 23.59 -7.37
CA PRO A 173 -54.87 22.52 -8.03
C PRO A 173 -55.29 22.91 -9.46
N GLY A 174 -54.59 22.35 -10.46
CA GLY A 174 -54.98 22.44 -11.88
C GLY A 174 -53.85 22.81 -12.85
N ALA A 175 -52.66 23.20 -12.38
CA ALA A 175 -51.54 23.61 -13.25
C ALA A 175 -51.18 22.55 -14.33
N LEU A 176 -51.23 21.26 -13.96
CA LEU A 176 -50.93 20.10 -14.80
C LEU A 176 -51.84 19.93 -16.03
N GLN A 177 -52.93 20.69 -16.17
CA GLN A 177 -53.82 20.62 -17.34
C GLN A 177 -53.51 21.66 -18.44
N ALA A 178 -52.57 22.58 -18.21
CA ALA A 178 -52.30 23.71 -19.12
C ALA A 178 -51.14 23.48 -20.10
N ASN A 179 -50.15 22.65 -19.75
CA ASN A 179 -49.06 22.18 -20.60
C ASN A 179 -48.53 20.85 -20.04
N GLN A 180 -48.05 19.94 -20.88
CA GLN A 180 -47.45 18.67 -20.44
C GLN A 180 -46.01 18.87 -19.94
N ILE A 181 -45.87 19.52 -18.80
CA ILE A 181 -44.64 19.52 -18.00
C ILE A 181 -44.93 18.69 -16.76
N GLU A 182 -44.22 17.59 -16.59
CA GLU A 182 -44.22 16.84 -15.33
C GLU A 182 -43.53 17.71 -14.27
N LEU A 183 -44.30 18.28 -13.37
CA LEU A 183 -43.78 19.06 -12.25
C LEU A 183 -43.25 18.07 -11.21
N TYR A 184 -41.94 17.88 -11.21
CA TYR A 184 -41.20 17.13 -10.20
C TYR A 184 -40.20 18.04 -9.48
N THR A 185 -39.69 17.56 -8.36
CA THR A 185 -38.59 18.15 -7.61
C THR A 185 -37.59 17.07 -7.19
N TYR A 186 -36.36 17.46 -6.88
CA TYR A 186 -35.33 16.54 -6.40
C TYR A 186 -35.34 16.43 -4.88
N GLY A 187 -35.32 15.21 -4.37
CA GLY A 187 -35.31 14.95 -2.93
C GLY A 187 -35.05 13.50 -2.59
N PHE A 188 -35.47 13.10 -1.39
CA PHE A 188 -35.17 11.81 -0.78
C PHE A 188 -36.43 11.08 -0.35
N ILE A 189 -36.40 9.75 -0.49
CA ILE A 189 -37.41 8.83 0.06
C ILE A 189 -36.72 7.89 1.04
N LEU A 190 -37.18 7.95 2.30
CA LEU A 190 -36.81 7.02 3.36
C LEU A 190 -37.88 5.92 3.46
N MET A 191 -37.44 4.67 3.55
CA MET A 191 -38.31 3.50 3.65
C MET A 191 -37.96 2.66 4.88
N ASP A 192 -38.91 1.85 5.36
CA ASP A 192 -38.70 0.85 6.42
C ASP A 192 -38.26 -0.52 5.88
N GLU A 193 -38.43 -0.75 4.57
CA GLU A 193 -37.89 -1.87 3.81
C GLU A 193 -36.71 -1.43 2.91
N TYR A 194 -35.88 -2.38 2.49
CA TYR A 194 -34.89 -2.16 1.42
C TYR A 194 -35.57 -2.24 0.04
N ILE A 195 -35.03 -1.53 -0.96
CA ILE A 195 -35.58 -1.53 -2.32
C ILE A 195 -35.58 -2.94 -2.95
N SER A 196 -36.57 -3.20 -3.79
CA SER A 196 -36.74 -4.40 -4.61
C SER A 196 -37.48 -4.03 -5.89
N ASP A 197 -37.33 -4.83 -6.96
CA ASP A 197 -37.94 -4.61 -8.28
C ASP A 197 -39.44 -4.30 -8.20
N GLU A 198 -40.20 -4.93 -7.29
CA GLU A 198 -41.62 -4.65 -7.13
C GLU A 198 -41.89 -3.31 -6.45
N ILE A 199 -41.06 -2.89 -5.48
CA ILE A 199 -41.18 -1.60 -4.80
C ILE A 199 -40.80 -0.46 -5.76
N GLU A 200 -39.76 -0.66 -6.57
CA GLU A 200 -39.36 0.32 -7.59
C GLU A 200 -40.45 0.50 -8.66
N GLN A 201 -41.06 -0.60 -9.12
CA GLN A 201 -42.22 -0.54 -10.02
C GLN A 201 -43.45 0.13 -9.38
N GLU A 202 -43.74 -0.13 -8.11
CA GLU A 202 -44.85 0.48 -7.38
C GLU A 202 -44.65 2.01 -7.19
N LEU A 203 -43.40 2.45 -6.94
CA LEU A 203 -43.03 3.87 -6.90
C LEU A 203 -43.07 4.52 -8.29
N HIS A 204 -42.55 3.86 -9.32
CA HIS A 204 -42.59 4.34 -10.71
C HIS A 204 -44.03 4.50 -11.23
N LEU A 205 -44.95 3.62 -10.82
CA LEU A 205 -46.38 3.75 -11.13
C LEU A 205 -47.07 4.95 -10.44
N LEU A 206 -46.43 5.55 -9.42
CA LEU A 206 -46.82 6.82 -8.82
C LEU A 206 -46.04 8.02 -9.41
N GLY A 207 -45.23 7.83 -10.44
CA GLY A 207 -44.43 8.88 -11.09
C GLY A 207 -43.10 9.19 -10.39
N VAL A 208 -42.68 8.39 -9.41
CA VAL A 208 -41.38 8.56 -8.73
C VAL A 208 -40.29 7.88 -9.56
N THR A 209 -39.26 8.63 -9.93
CA THR A 209 -38.04 8.08 -10.55
C THR A 209 -36.92 8.04 -9.52
N LEU A 210 -36.49 6.85 -9.09
CA LEU A 210 -35.35 6.72 -8.19
C LEU A 210 -34.04 7.02 -8.91
N LEU A 211 -33.13 7.73 -8.23
CA LEU A 211 -31.84 8.22 -8.76
C LEU A 211 -30.64 7.58 -8.02
N GLY A 212 -30.87 6.42 -7.41
CA GLY A 212 -29.90 5.68 -6.60
C GLY A 212 -29.88 6.05 -5.11
N PRO A 213 -29.24 5.22 -4.26
CA PRO A 213 -29.19 5.40 -2.81
C PRO A 213 -28.26 6.53 -2.35
N HIS A 214 -28.57 7.07 -1.17
CA HIS A 214 -27.81 8.09 -0.44
C HIS A 214 -27.92 7.80 1.06
N SER A 215 -26.93 7.08 1.59
CA SER A 215 -26.94 6.56 2.96
C SER A 215 -28.25 5.78 3.24
N GLU A 216 -29.03 6.17 4.24
CA GLU A 216 -30.28 5.51 4.62
C GLU A 216 -31.43 5.70 3.61
N ALA A 217 -31.39 6.69 2.71
CA ALA A 217 -32.49 7.01 1.80
C ALA A 217 -32.15 6.74 0.32
N TYR A 218 -33.15 6.88 -0.54
CA TYR A 218 -32.98 6.91 -1.99
C TYR A 218 -33.21 8.32 -2.52
N LYS A 219 -32.28 8.82 -3.35
CA LYS A 219 -32.53 10.03 -4.15
C LYS A 219 -33.69 9.75 -5.11
N ALA A 220 -34.52 10.73 -5.38
CA ALA A 220 -35.62 10.60 -6.32
C ALA A 220 -35.95 11.92 -7.05
N LYS A 221 -36.51 11.79 -8.26
CA LYS A 221 -37.46 12.77 -8.79
C LYS A 221 -38.81 12.45 -8.17
N ILE A 222 -39.39 13.41 -7.46
CA ILE A 222 -40.63 13.25 -6.72
C ILE A 222 -41.69 14.14 -7.39
N PRO A 223 -42.84 13.61 -7.82
CA PRO A 223 -43.93 14.40 -8.36
C PRO A 223 -44.42 15.44 -7.36
N LEU A 224 -44.42 16.71 -7.76
CA LEU A 224 -44.78 17.85 -6.91
C LEU A 224 -46.29 18.12 -6.98
N ASP A 225 -47.08 17.07 -6.73
CA ASP A 225 -48.54 17.06 -6.66
C ASP A 225 -49.00 16.56 -5.29
N LEU A 226 -49.94 17.28 -4.68
CA LEU A 226 -50.39 17.00 -3.32
C LEU A 226 -51.24 15.71 -3.22
N GLU A 227 -51.94 15.28 -4.26
CA GLU A 227 -52.63 13.97 -4.23
C GLU A 227 -51.63 12.81 -4.32
N THR A 228 -50.58 12.98 -5.13
CA THR A 228 -49.55 11.97 -5.40
C THR A 228 -48.56 11.83 -4.24
N LEU A 229 -48.11 12.93 -3.64
CA LEU A 229 -47.31 12.91 -2.40
C LEU A 229 -48.01 12.16 -1.26
N ASN A 230 -49.32 12.37 -1.10
CA ASN A 230 -50.12 11.64 -0.10
C ASN A 230 -50.31 10.15 -0.44
N LYS A 231 -50.26 9.74 -1.72
CA LYS A 231 -50.24 8.32 -2.10
C LYS A 231 -48.90 7.67 -1.79
N ILE A 232 -47.78 8.35 -2.12
CA ILE A 232 -46.42 7.85 -1.86
C ILE A 232 -46.22 7.66 -0.36
N ALA A 233 -46.58 8.65 0.48
CA ALA A 233 -46.48 8.54 1.94
C ALA A 233 -47.57 7.66 2.60
N ALA A 234 -48.49 7.08 1.82
CA ALA A 234 -49.45 6.07 2.28
C ALA A 234 -49.02 4.64 1.91
N LEU A 235 -47.90 4.46 1.20
CA LEU A 235 -47.31 3.15 0.95
C LEU A 235 -46.80 2.54 2.28
N PRO A 236 -47.08 1.27 2.58
CA PRO A 236 -46.84 0.67 3.90
C PRO A 236 -45.37 0.46 4.27
N TYR A 237 -44.46 0.83 3.37
CA TYR A 237 -43.01 0.76 3.50
C TYR A 237 -42.32 2.12 3.34
N VAL A 238 -43.04 3.20 3.02
CA VAL A 238 -42.48 4.57 2.96
C VAL A 238 -42.62 5.21 4.32
N GLU A 239 -41.49 5.59 4.91
CA GLU A 239 -41.41 6.21 6.23
C GLU A 239 -41.44 7.74 6.11
N TRP A 240 -40.68 8.31 5.16
CA TRP A 240 -40.63 9.76 4.95
C TRP A 240 -40.26 10.15 3.51
N VAL A 241 -40.73 11.32 3.07
CA VAL A 241 -40.42 11.93 1.76
C VAL A 241 -40.13 13.42 1.94
N GLY A 242 -38.96 13.90 1.50
CA GLY A 242 -38.57 15.30 1.69
C GLY A 242 -37.21 15.72 1.13
N TYR A 243 -36.71 16.86 1.61
CA TYR A 243 -35.48 17.50 1.11
C TYR A 243 -34.27 17.28 2.05
N SER A 244 -33.05 17.53 1.55
CA SER A 244 -31.90 17.81 2.41
C SER A 244 -31.88 19.28 2.82
N LEU A 245 -31.48 19.55 4.05
CA LEU A 245 -31.25 20.91 4.56
C LEU A 245 -30.04 21.54 3.87
N SER A 246 -30.04 22.87 3.73
CA SER A 246 -28.99 23.60 3.01
C SER A 246 -27.59 23.38 3.60
N GLU A 247 -27.45 23.22 4.92
CA GLU A 247 -26.18 22.90 5.59
C GLU A 247 -25.68 21.46 5.35
N GLN A 248 -26.58 20.55 4.98
CA GLN A 248 -26.23 19.15 4.63
C GLN A 248 -25.58 19.06 3.24
N LYS A 249 -25.82 20.06 2.38
CA LYS A 249 -25.26 20.13 1.02
C LYS A 249 -23.83 20.68 0.95
N LEU A 250 -23.10 20.81 2.07
CA LEU A 250 -21.73 21.36 2.12
C LEU A 250 -20.75 20.37 2.75
N SER A 251 -19.56 20.20 2.16
CA SER A 251 -18.48 19.39 2.77
C SER A 251 -17.91 20.02 4.04
N ALA A 252 -17.35 19.19 4.94
CA ALA A 252 -16.75 19.66 6.18
C ALA A 252 -15.58 20.62 5.94
N GLU A 253 -14.76 20.34 4.92
CA GLU A 253 -13.63 21.16 4.47
C GLU A 253 -14.13 22.52 3.97
N LEU A 254 -15.22 22.53 3.20
CA LEU A 254 -15.84 23.77 2.70
C LEU A 254 -16.50 24.58 3.83
N GLN A 255 -17.10 23.92 4.82
CA GLN A 255 -17.60 24.58 6.03
C GLN A 255 -16.46 25.20 6.86
N VAL A 256 -15.33 24.50 7.03
CA VAL A 256 -14.14 25.03 7.71
C VAL A 256 -13.52 26.19 6.95
N ALA A 257 -13.42 26.11 5.62
CA ALA A 257 -12.94 27.20 4.77
C ALA A 257 -13.84 28.46 4.92
N LYS A 258 -15.16 28.30 4.82
CA LYS A 258 -16.14 29.40 5.05
C LYS A 258 -16.08 29.98 6.46
N ALA A 259 -15.69 29.19 7.47
CA ALA A 259 -15.58 29.64 8.85
C ALA A 259 -14.24 30.35 9.18
N ALA A 260 -13.16 30.03 8.47
CA ALA A 260 -11.83 30.63 8.69
C ALA A 260 -11.72 32.05 8.13
N ASP A 261 -12.46 32.38 7.06
CA ASP A 261 -12.21 33.55 6.20
C ASP A 261 -12.96 34.84 6.63
N ALA A 262 -13.47 34.90 7.86
CA ALA A 262 -14.31 36.01 8.36
C ALA A 262 -13.58 37.37 8.55
N ASN A 263 -12.39 37.57 7.94
CA ASN A 263 -11.56 38.78 8.09
C ASN A 263 -10.79 39.18 6.81
N LEU A 264 -11.06 38.60 5.63
CA LEU A 264 -10.42 38.98 4.36
C LEU A 264 -11.45 39.33 3.28
N ASP A 265 -11.08 40.24 2.37
CA ASP A 265 -11.91 40.61 1.23
C ASP A 265 -11.89 39.48 0.17
N VAL A 266 -12.97 38.68 0.17
CA VAL A 266 -13.43 37.77 -0.91
C VAL A 266 -12.33 37.02 -1.67
N GLN A 267 -11.99 35.82 -1.19
CA GLN A 267 -11.42 34.79 -2.08
C GLN A 267 -12.55 33.97 -2.73
N GLU A 268 -12.45 33.77 -4.03
CA GLU A 268 -13.29 32.82 -4.76
C GLU A 268 -12.79 31.40 -4.49
N LEU A 269 -13.69 30.49 -4.10
CA LEU A 269 -13.35 29.11 -3.75
C LEU A 269 -13.53 28.20 -4.97
N PRO A 270 -12.53 27.37 -5.33
CA PRO A 270 -12.70 26.34 -6.35
C PRO A 270 -13.49 25.17 -5.75
N ILE A 271 -14.65 24.87 -6.35
CA ILE A 271 -15.63 23.92 -5.84
C ILE A 271 -16.06 22.90 -6.89
N ILE A 272 -16.64 21.79 -6.42
CA ILE A 272 -17.34 20.82 -7.27
C ILE A 272 -18.80 20.76 -6.81
N ILE A 273 -19.71 21.06 -7.73
CA ILE A 273 -21.15 21.08 -7.53
C ILE A 273 -21.71 19.76 -8.06
N ASN A 274 -22.03 18.85 -7.15
CA ASN A 274 -22.62 17.55 -7.47
C ASN A 274 -24.15 17.69 -7.57
N LEU A 275 -24.74 16.96 -8.51
CA LEU A 275 -26.14 17.07 -8.92
C LEU A 275 -26.92 15.80 -8.54
N PHE A 276 -28.25 15.90 -8.47
CA PHE A 276 -29.10 14.72 -8.24
C PHE A 276 -29.18 13.78 -9.45
N ASP A 277 -29.17 14.32 -10.66
CA ASP A 277 -29.34 13.67 -11.95
C ASP A 277 -28.46 14.35 -13.03
N ALA A 278 -28.38 13.77 -14.23
CA ALA A 278 -27.62 14.32 -15.34
C ALA A 278 -28.20 15.61 -15.93
N ASP A 279 -27.33 16.46 -16.49
CA ASP A 279 -27.72 17.64 -17.28
C ASP A 279 -27.39 17.48 -18.79
N PRO A 280 -28.15 16.66 -19.55
CA PRO A 280 -27.92 16.48 -20.98
C PRO A 280 -28.32 17.70 -21.83
N ALA A 281 -28.90 18.74 -21.23
CA ALA A 281 -29.50 19.89 -21.92
C ALA A 281 -28.97 21.26 -21.44
N ALA A 282 -27.96 21.30 -20.57
CA ALA A 282 -27.41 22.51 -19.92
C ALA A 282 -28.43 23.32 -19.10
N VAL A 283 -29.53 22.71 -18.65
CA VAL A 283 -30.61 23.37 -17.91
C VAL A 283 -30.21 23.62 -16.44
N PHE A 284 -29.33 22.81 -15.87
CA PHE A 284 -28.72 23.08 -14.57
C PHE A 284 -27.56 24.05 -14.72
N TYR A 285 -26.74 23.95 -15.78
CA TYR A 285 -25.69 24.93 -16.10
C TYR A 285 -26.22 26.38 -16.09
N ASP A 286 -27.27 26.67 -16.86
CA ASP A 286 -27.88 28.01 -16.94
C ASP A 286 -28.34 28.54 -15.57
N GLN A 287 -28.84 27.65 -14.71
CA GLN A 287 -29.31 28.00 -13.36
C GLN A 287 -28.16 28.20 -12.35
N LEU A 288 -27.05 27.46 -12.51
CA LEU A 288 -25.84 27.61 -11.70
C LEU A 288 -25.11 28.93 -12.04
N GLU A 289 -25.05 29.31 -13.33
CA GLU A 289 -24.58 30.65 -13.73
C GLU A 289 -25.51 31.75 -13.21
N ALA A 290 -26.84 31.57 -13.32
CA ALA A 290 -27.82 32.54 -12.82
C ALA A 290 -27.77 32.73 -11.29
N ALA A 291 -27.35 31.71 -10.53
CA ALA A 291 -27.09 31.80 -9.09
C ALA A 291 -25.77 32.53 -8.74
N GLY A 292 -24.93 32.80 -9.74
CA GLY A 292 -23.69 33.57 -9.64
C GLY A 292 -22.39 32.75 -9.65
N ALA A 293 -22.44 31.45 -9.96
CA ALA A 293 -21.24 30.63 -10.05
C ALA A 293 -20.53 30.80 -11.41
N ILE A 294 -19.21 30.76 -11.41
CA ILE A 294 -18.41 30.59 -12.63
C ILE A 294 -18.38 29.09 -12.92
N VAL A 295 -19.26 28.63 -13.81
CA VAL A 295 -19.45 27.19 -14.09
C VAL A 295 -18.48 26.73 -15.19
N GLY A 296 -17.74 25.67 -14.90
CA GLY A 296 -16.77 25.06 -15.80
C GLY A 296 -17.23 23.74 -16.40
N GLN A 297 -16.30 22.80 -16.55
CA GLN A 297 -16.56 21.51 -17.20
C GLN A 297 -17.53 20.64 -16.39
N TYR A 298 -18.49 20.03 -17.11
CA TYR A 298 -19.34 18.95 -16.62
C TYR A 298 -18.59 17.60 -16.64
N ASP A 299 -18.66 16.85 -15.54
CA ASP A 299 -18.26 15.45 -15.46
C ASP A 299 -19.53 14.56 -15.45
N PRO A 300 -19.82 13.83 -16.56
CA PRO A 300 -21.03 13.01 -16.68
C PRO A 300 -20.96 11.67 -15.94
N GLU A 301 -19.78 11.23 -15.48
CA GLU A 301 -19.65 10.03 -14.63
C GLU A 301 -19.96 10.38 -13.16
N LEU A 302 -19.62 11.60 -12.75
CA LEU A 302 -19.87 12.12 -11.41
C LEU A 302 -21.23 12.79 -11.26
N LEU A 303 -21.88 13.20 -12.35
CA LEU A 303 -23.03 14.10 -12.36
C LEU A 303 -22.68 15.41 -11.63
N ALA A 304 -21.60 16.07 -12.04
CA ALA A 304 -21.06 17.23 -11.33
C ALA A 304 -20.44 18.29 -12.23
N TYR A 305 -20.53 19.56 -11.84
CA TYR A 305 -19.80 20.66 -12.45
C TYR A 305 -18.59 21.05 -11.61
N ARG A 306 -17.42 21.21 -12.24
CA ARG A 306 -16.30 21.98 -11.66
C ARG A 306 -16.67 23.46 -11.75
N ALA A 307 -16.56 24.22 -10.66
CA ALA A 307 -16.96 25.64 -10.64
C ALA A 307 -16.08 26.48 -9.70
N VAL A 308 -16.21 27.80 -9.79
CA VAL A 308 -15.61 28.77 -8.86
C VAL A 308 -16.70 29.69 -8.32
N ALA A 309 -16.75 29.88 -7.00
CA ALA A 309 -17.82 30.65 -6.34
C ALA A 309 -17.36 31.33 -5.05
N THR A 310 -17.96 32.48 -4.71
CA THR A 310 -17.73 33.14 -3.41
C THR A 310 -18.53 32.44 -2.30
N PRO A 311 -18.17 32.63 -1.01
CA PRO A 311 -18.95 32.14 0.12
C PRO A 311 -20.43 32.59 0.14
N GLU A 312 -20.76 33.72 -0.49
CA GLU A 312 -22.13 34.23 -0.68
C GLU A 312 -22.87 33.49 -1.80
N VAL A 313 -22.25 33.34 -2.98
CA VAL A 313 -22.81 32.56 -4.10
C VAL A 313 -23.08 31.11 -3.66
N ILE A 314 -22.21 30.52 -2.84
CA ILE A 314 -22.42 29.17 -2.28
C ILE A 314 -23.72 29.07 -1.46
N GLN A 315 -24.22 30.16 -0.86
CA GLN A 315 -25.53 30.16 -0.20
C GLN A 315 -26.69 30.14 -1.22
N ASN A 316 -26.54 30.76 -2.40
CA ASN A 316 -27.55 30.66 -3.46
C ASN A 316 -27.60 29.24 -4.05
N LEU A 317 -26.42 28.61 -4.22
CA LEU A 317 -26.29 27.30 -4.86
C LEU A 317 -26.92 26.15 -4.06
N ILE A 318 -26.89 26.21 -2.73
CA ILE A 318 -27.49 25.16 -1.87
C ILE A 318 -29.02 25.20 -1.83
N GLU A 319 -29.65 26.34 -2.15
CA GLU A 319 -31.12 26.44 -2.23
C GLU A 319 -31.71 25.82 -3.52
N LEU A 320 -30.87 25.50 -4.51
CA LEU A 320 -31.30 24.83 -5.75
C LEU A 320 -31.60 23.35 -5.47
N ASP A 321 -32.78 22.85 -5.88
CA ASP A 321 -33.22 21.50 -5.52
C ASP A 321 -32.38 20.40 -6.19
N PHE A 322 -32.03 20.58 -7.47
CA PHE A 322 -31.16 19.69 -8.23
C PHE A 322 -29.69 19.67 -7.76
N VAL A 323 -29.27 20.63 -6.92
CA VAL A 323 -27.94 20.62 -6.28
C VAL A 323 -27.97 19.70 -5.07
N LEU A 324 -27.18 18.63 -5.16
CA LEU A 324 -27.08 17.57 -4.17
C LEU A 324 -26.03 17.88 -3.10
N TYR A 325 -24.84 18.32 -3.50
CA TYR A 325 -23.70 18.50 -2.59
C TYR A 325 -22.57 19.34 -3.21
N ILE A 326 -21.99 20.25 -2.43
CA ILE A 326 -20.89 21.13 -2.83
C ILE A 326 -19.66 20.87 -1.94
N GLU A 327 -18.52 20.63 -2.58
CA GLU A 327 -17.23 20.34 -1.93
C GLU A 327 -16.10 21.21 -2.48
N LEU A 328 -15.01 21.33 -1.72
CA LEU A 328 -13.83 22.12 -2.07
C LEU A 328 -12.85 21.31 -2.94
N VAL A 329 -12.23 21.94 -3.95
CA VAL A 329 -11.13 21.32 -4.72
C VAL A 329 -9.85 21.36 -3.91
N MET A 330 -9.43 20.20 -3.39
CA MET A 330 -8.29 20.08 -2.47
C MET A 330 -6.95 19.81 -3.21
N PRO A 331 -5.79 20.28 -2.68
CA PRO A 331 -4.46 20.08 -3.30
C PRO A 331 -3.81 18.75 -2.90
N ALA A 332 -2.98 18.17 -3.77
CA ALA A 332 -2.40 16.82 -3.58
C ALA A 332 -0.86 16.79 -3.46
N TYR A 333 -0.33 15.80 -2.71
CA TYR A 333 1.10 15.61 -2.37
C TYR A 333 1.56 14.13 -2.39
N ALA A 334 2.87 13.87 -2.21
CA ALA A 334 3.50 12.61 -2.63
C ALA A 334 4.85 12.26 -1.90
N GLN A 335 5.01 11.04 -1.33
CA GLN A 335 6.07 10.62 -0.37
C GLN A 335 6.44 9.08 -0.47
N HIS A 336 7.68 8.57 -0.28
CA HIS A 336 8.13 7.21 -0.73
C HIS A 336 9.21 6.41 0.08
N SER A 337 9.18 5.07 0.44
CA SER A 337 10.41 4.16 0.43
C SER A 337 10.50 2.55 0.71
N GLU A 338 11.60 1.90 1.27
CA GLU A 338 12.32 0.56 0.97
C GLU A 338 11.51 -0.71 1.13
N SER A 339 11.70 -1.79 0.35
CA SER A 339 10.92 -3.03 0.49
C SER A 339 11.51 -4.42 0.20
N THR A 340 12.49 -4.60 -0.68
CA THR A 340 12.37 -5.74 -1.65
C THR A 340 12.34 -7.16 -1.01
N PRO A 341 13.31 -7.55 -0.15
CA PRO A 341 13.32 -8.88 0.48
C PRO A 341 12.25 -9.04 1.56
N LEU A 342 11.72 -7.94 2.09
CA LEU A 342 10.79 -7.90 3.22
C LEU A 342 9.35 -8.28 2.84
N ILE A 343 8.99 -8.12 1.56
CA ILE A 343 7.78 -8.70 0.96
C ILE A 343 8.06 -10.06 0.29
N GLY A 344 9.29 -10.58 0.35
CA GLY A 344 9.70 -11.84 -0.28
C GLY A 344 9.69 -11.83 -1.81
N ALA A 345 9.77 -10.66 -2.45
CA ALA A 345 9.69 -10.55 -3.91
C ALA A 345 10.92 -11.14 -4.63
N ASP A 346 12.04 -11.32 -3.93
CA ASP A 346 13.23 -11.99 -4.45
C ASP A 346 13.03 -13.50 -4.67
N TYR A 347 12.11 -14.16 -3.95
CA TYR A 347 11.73 -15.56 -4.21
C TYR A 347 10.93 -15.78 -5.51
N ILE A 348 10.35 -14.72 -6.12
CA ILE A 348 9.49 -14.84 -7.31
C ILE A 348 10.13 -14.30 -8.60
N ARG A 349 11.20 -13.51 -8.48
CA ARG A 349 11.92 -12.90 -9.60
C ARG A 349 12.75 -13.92 -10.39
N PRO A 350 13.04 -13.67 -11.68
CA PRO A 350 14.13 -14.35 -12.37
C PRO A 350 15.46 -14.08 -11.66
N GLY A 351 16.10 -15.15 -11.21
CA GLY A 351 17.46 -15.08 -10.69
C GLY A 351 18.50 -14.80 -11.77
N LEU A 352 19.78 -14.67 -11.38
CA LEU A 352 20.90 -14.47 -12.33
C LEU A 352 21.04 -15.60 -13.37
N ASN A 353 20.46 -16.79 -13.12
CA ASN A 353 20.30 -17.85 -14.12
C ASN A 353 18.88 -17.84 -14.69
N ILE A 354 18.79 -17.78 -16.03
CA ILE A 354 17.56 -17.50 -16.81
C ILE A 354 16.59 -18.70 -16.90
N THR A 355 16.59 -19.59 -15.91
CA THR A 355 15.87 -20.88 -15.92
C THR A 355 14.84 -21.05 -14.81
N SER A 356 14.77 -20.12 -13.84
CA SER A 356 13.81 -20.15 -12.73
C SER A 356 13.16 -18.78 -12.53
N GLY A 357 11.82 -18.73 -12.59
CA GLY A 357 10.99 -17.52 -12.43
C GLY A 357 10.81 -16.73 -13.74
N ARG A 358 9.60 -16.74 -14.33
CA ARG A 358 9.25 -15.87 -15.50
C ARG A 358 8.04 -14.98 -15.28
N TYR A 359 7.46 -14.93 -14.07
CA TYR A 359 6.30 -14.10 -13.78
C TYR A 359 6.73 -12.67 -13.43
N ASP A 360 7.24 -11.98 -14.45
CA ASP A 360 7.87 -10.66 -14.40
C ASP A 360 6.91 -9.49 -14.72
N GLY A 361 5.60 -9.76 -14.78
CA GLY A 361 4.56 -8.82 -15.21
C GLY A 361 4.49 -8.53 -16.71
N SER A 362 5.39 -9.05 -17.55
CA SER A 362 5.52 -8.67 -18.97
C SER A 362 4.27 -8.72 -19.88
N PRO A 363 3.23 -9.57 -19.70
CA PRO A 363 2.01 -9.49 -20.51
C PRO A 363 1.02 -8.42 -20.05
N ILE A 364 1.19 -7.87 -18.85
CA ILE A 364 0.22 -6.97 -18.21
C ILE A 364 0.50 -5.51 -18.60
N ILE A 365 -0.56 -4.78 -18.88
CA ILE A 365 -0.53 -3.32 -19.05
C ILE A 365 -0.72 -2.69 -17.67
N VAL A 366 0.16 -1.78 -17.28
CA VAL A 366 0.08 -1.04 -16.02
C VAL A 366 -0.18 0.43 -16.26
N GLY A 367 -0.94 1.05 -15.37
CA GLY A 367 -1.16 2.49 -15.29
C GLY A 367 -0.30 3.12 -14.21
N ILE A 368 0.12 4.36 -14.42
CA ILE A 368 0.77 5.17 -13.38
C ILE A 368 0.33 6.64 -13.50
N MET A 369 -0.01 7.25 -12.37
CA MET A 369 -0.45 8.65 -12.25
C MET A 369 0.48 9.36 -11.25
N ASP A 370 1.34 10.28 -11.71
CA ASP A 370 2.40 10.88 -10.88
C ASP A 370 3.06 12.17 -11.47
N SER A 371 4.26 12.57 -11.03
CA SER A 371 4.97 13.82 -11.41
C SER A 371 5.61 13.85 -12.80
N GLY A 372 5.45 12.78 -13.58
CA GLY A 372 6.21 12.53 -14.81
C GLY A 372 7.26 11.43 -14.62
N PHE A 373 7.85 10.96 -15.73
CA PHE A 373 8.58 9.69 -15.71
C PHE A 373 9.80 9.72 -16.63
N ALA A 374 11.02 9.53 -16.12
CA ALA A 374 12.23 9.43 -16.95
C ALA A 374 12.30 8.10 -17.73
N LEU A 375 11.39 7.94 -18.70
CA LEU A 375 11.12 6.73 -19.48
C LEU A 375 11.73 6.81 -20.89
N GLY A 376 12.13 5.66 -21.43
CA GLY A 376 12.51 5.50 -22.83
C GLY A 376 13.96 5.89 -23.15
N GLY A 377 14.24 6.03 -24.46
CA GLY A 377 15.58 6.23 -25.02
C GLY A 377 16.17 7.62 -24.78
N GLY A 378 16.41 7.94 -23.51
CA GLY A 378 16.89 9.24 -23.03
C GLY A 378 16.65 9.46 -21.53
N GLY A 379 15.77 8.66 -20.92
CA GLY A 379 15.52 8.63 -19.48
C GLY A 379 16.48 7.73 -18.69
N HIS A 380 16.06 7.29 -17.50
CA HIS A 380 16.84 6.43 -16.62
C HIS A 380 17.04 5.04 -17.24
N GLN A 381 18.22 4.44 -17.09
CA GLN A 381 18.60 3.16 -17.73
C GLN A 381 17.63 2.02 -17.39
N ASP A 382 17.20 1.93 -16.12
CA ASP A 382 16.22 0.92 -15.67
C ASP A 382 14.82 1.08 -16.28
N LEU A 383 14.56 2.27 -16.83
CA LEU A 383 13.31 2.71 -17.45
C LEU A 383 13.48 2.98 -18.95
N ASN A 384 14.56 2.47 -19.57
CA ASN A 384 14.69 2.42 -21.03
C ASN A 384 13.72 1.36 -21.59
N LYS A 385 12.47 1.78 -21.71
CA LYS A 385 11.24 0.98 -21.83
C LYS A 385 10.24 1.76 -22.70
N ASN A 386 9.31 1.06 -23.34
CA ASN A 386 8.28 1.70 -24.16
C ASN A 386 7.00 1.91 -23.36
N GLY A 387 6.44 3.11 -23.45
CA GLY A 387 5.16 3.47 -22.87
C GLY A 387 4.52 4.61 -23.65
N CYS A 388 3.27 4.87 -23.32
CA CYS A 388 2.46 5.97 -23.84
C CYS A 388 1.96 6.81 -22.66
N GLY A 389 1.80 8.11 -22.83
CA GLY A 389 1.34 8.95 -21.73
C GLY A 389 1.08 10.40 -22.04
N SER A 390 0.17 11.00 -21.29
CA SER A 390 -0.28 12.39 -21.40
C SER A 390 0.12 13.23 -20.18
N ASN A 391 0.41 14.52 -20.41
CA ASN A 391 0.56 15.49 -19.32
C ASN A 391 -0.76 16.24 -19.15
N PHE A 392 -1.24 16.30 -17.91
CA PHE A 392 -2.46 17.01 -17.50
C PHE A 392 -2.14 18.30 -16.74
N THR A 393 -0.88 18.48 -16.33
CA THR A 393 -0.38 19.70 -15.65
C THR A 393 -0.12 20.85 -16.62
N ASN A 394 0.06 22.07 -16.10
CA ASN A 394 0.37 23.25 -16.89
C ASN A 394 1.86 23.33 -17.32
N GLU A 395 2.70 22.38 -16.91
CA GLU A 395 4.11 22.35 -17.29
C GLU A 395 4.30 22.06 -18.79
N THR A 396 5.11 22.88 -19.47
CA THR A 396 5.48 22.71 -20.89
C THR A 396 6.36 21.47 -21.16
N GLY A 397 6.78 20.76 -20.11
CA GLY A 397 7.45 19.47 -20.22
C GLY A 397 6.46 18.35 -20.54
N GLY A 398 6.77 17.53 -21.55
CA GLY A 398 5.98 16.34 -21.84
C GLY A 398 6.01 15.30 -20.72
N THR A 399 5.09 14.33 -20.76
CA THR A 399 4.88 13.28 -19.74
C THR A 399 6.14 12.56 -19.27
N PHE A 400 7.13 12.40 -20.16
CA PHE A 400 8.38 11.70 -19.87
C PHE A 400 9.53 12.61 -19.38
N ASN A 401 9.20 13.84 -18.97
CA ASN A 401 10.11 14.77 -18.31
C ASN A 401 9.69 14.95 -16.84
N ASP A 402 10.34 14.23 -15.94
CA ASP A 402 10.06 14.31 -14.50
C ASP A 402 10.90 15.40 -13.85
N LEU A 403 10.32 16.59 -13.70
CA LEU A 403 10.98 17.74 -13.09
C LEU A 403 11.07 17.66 -11.55
N ASN A 404 10.35 16.73 -10.91
CA ASN A 404 10.37 16.52 -9.45
C ASN A 404 11.25 15.32 -9.03
N GLY A 405 11.21 14.24 -9.78
CA GLY A 405 11.88 12.97 -9.46
C GLY A 405 11.08 12.08 -8.51
N HIS A 406 9.75 12.23 -8.41
CA HIS A 406 8.87 11.34 -7.64
C HIS A 406 8.29 10.24 -8.53
N GLY A 407 7.63 10.58 -9.64
CA GLY A 407 7.04 9.59 -10.57
C GLY A 407 8.06 8.65 -11.19
N THR A 408 9.28 9.11 -11.46
CA THR A 408 10.40 8.25 -11.87
C THR A 408 10.78 7.23 -10.79
N HIS A 409 10.71 7.62 -9.52
CA HIS A 409 11.03 6.78 -8.37
C HIS A 409 9.92 5.75 -8.11
N VAL A 410 8.64 6.13 -8.23
CA VAL A 410 7.49 5.19 -8.31
C VAL A 410 7.72 4.17 -9.42
N LEU A 411 8.00 4.64 -10.64
CA LEU A 411 8.07 3.76 -11.79
C LEU A 411 9.30 2.83 -11.73
N GLY A 412 10.44 3.34 -11.24
CA GLY A 412 11.61 2.51 -10.91
C GLY A 412 11.28 1.40 -9.92
N THR A 413 10.50 1.72 -8.88
CA THR A 413 10.07 0.77 -7.86
C THR A 413 9.08 -0.27 -8.40
N MET A 414 8.15 0.17 -9.26
CA MET A 414 7.13 -0.70 -9.84
C MET A 414 7.72 -1.65 -10.90
N ILE A 415 8.56 -1.15 -11.82
CA ILE A 415 8.98 -1.89 -13.04
C ILE A 415 10.48 -1.76 -13.40
N GLY A 416 11.29 -1.02 -12.65
CA GLY A 416 12.70 -0.75 -12.98
C GLY A 416 13.51 -2.03 -13.12
N ASN A 417 14.17 -2.22 -14.27
CA ASN A 417 14.76 -3.53 -14.62
C ASN A 417 16.14 -3.83 -13.99
N GLY A 418 16.74 -2.88 -13.25
CA GLY A 418 18.04 -3.07 -12.57
C GLY A 418 19.25 -3.13 -13.51
N VAL A 419 19.22 -2.43 -14.65
CA VAL A 419 20.35 -2.33 -15.57
C VAL A 419 21.49 -1.48 -14.99
N ALA A 420 21.20 -0.38 -14.30
CA ALA A 420 22.22 0.42 -13.63
C ALA A 420 22.69 -0.25 -12.31
N ASN A 421 21.77 -0.86 -11.56
CA ASN A 421 22.08 -1.66 -10.37
C ASN A 421 21.06 -2.80 -10.16
N GLY A 422 21.50 -4.05 -10.33
CA GLY A 422 20.66 -5.25 -10.15
C GLY A 422 20.11 -5.45 -8.73
N ALA A 423 20.67 -4.78 -7.71
CA ALA A 423 20.10 -4.77 -6.36
C ALA A 423 18.77 -3.98 -6.31
N LEU A 424 18.63 -2.93 -7.11
CA LEU A 424 17.56 -1.94 -7.01
C LEU A 424 16.47 -2.12 -8.09
N LYS A 425 16.32 -3.35 -8.58
CA LYS A 425 15.21 -3.80 -9.43
C LYS A 425 13.86 -3.56 -8.73
N GLY A 426 12.92 -2.98 -9.47
CA GLY A 426 11.50 -2.95 -9.13
C GLY A 426 10.82 -4.32 -9.26
N MET A 427 9.52 -4.39 -9.00
CA MET A 427 8.79 -5.67 -8.89
C MET A 427 8.50 -6.33 -10.25
N ALA A 428 7.80 -5.63 -11.14
CA ALA A 428 7.34 -6.14 -12.43
C ALA A 428 8.31 -5.78 -13.57
N ILE A 429 9.56 -6.26 -13.47
CA ILE A 429 10.68 -5.85 -14.34
C ILE A 429 10.46 -6.05 -15.85
N GLY A 430 9.56 -6.96 -16.25
CA GLY A 430 9.25 -7.27 -17.64
C GLY A 430 8.21 -6.36 -18.29
N VAL A 431 7.48 -5.55 -17.51
CA VAL A 431 6.48 -4.61 -18.03
C VAL A 431 7.14 -3.55 -18.91
N GLY A 432 6.50 -3.23 -20.04
CA GLY A 432 6.93 -2.14 -20.93
C GLY A 432 8.27 -2.35 -21.63
N GLY A 433 8.62 -3.59 -22.01
CA GLY A 433 9.86 -3.85 -22.77
C GLY A 433 9.97 -3.00 -24.04
N THR A 434 11.18 -2.84 -24.58
CA THR A 434 11.53 -1.93 -25.70
C THR A 434 10.84 -2.21 -27.05
N ALA A 435 9.91 -3.16 -27.09
CA ALA A 435 9.06 -3.49 -28.24
C ALA A 435 7.54 -3.47 -27.91
N SER A 436 7.13 -3.00 -26.72
CA SER A 436 5.74 -3.09 -26.25
C SER A 436 5.34 -1.92 -25.33
N THR A 437 4.29 -1.19 -25.71
CA THR A 437 3.74 0.01 -25.03
C THR A 437 2.92 -0.27 -23.75
N ARG A 438 3.27 -1.33 -22.99
CA ARG A 438 2.54 -1.81 -21.82
C ARG A 438 2.62 -0.93 -20.55
N ILE A 439 2.99 0.33 -20.71
CA ILE A 439 2.98 1.35 -19.65
C ILE A 439 2.09 2.49 -20.16
N ARG A 440 1.01 2.77 -19.44
CA ARG A 440 0.18 3.97 -19.63
C ARG A 440 0.48 4.95 -18.50
N ALA A 441 0.93 6.14 -18.84
CA ALA A 441 1.50 7.09 -17.89
C ALA A 441 0.75 8.43 -17.94
N ALA A 442 0.30 8.93 -16.79
CA ALA A 442 -0.33 10.25 -16.67
C ALA A 442 0.51 11.12 -15.75
N LYS A 443 0.94 12.28 -16.26
CA LYS A 443 1.61 13.30 -15.44
C LYS A 443 0.54 14.23 -14.85
N VAL A 444 0.38 14.19 -13.53
CA VAL A 444 -0.66 14.89 -12.75
C VAL A 444 -0.07 15.74 -11.61
N PHE A 445 1.24 15.67 -11.35
CA PHE A 445 1.95 16.57 -10.43
C PHE A 445 3.05 17.36 -11.14
N GLU A 446 3.28 18.60 -10.70
CA GLU A 446 4.31 19.52 -11.21
C GLU A 446 5.63 19.40 -10.43
N GLN A 447 6.68 20.10 -10.86
CA GLN A 447 8.00 20.13 -10.22
C GLN A 447 7.93 20.40 -8.71
N ASN A 448 7.02 21.27 -8.28
CA ASN A 448 6.80 21.66 -6.88
C ASN A 448 6.09 20.59 -6.03
N ASN A 449 5.76 19.43 -6.59
CA ASN A 449 4.97 18.35 -5.98
C ASN A 449 3.51 18.72 -5.69
N SER A 450 2.94 19.69 -6.41
CA SER A 450 1.51 20.02 -6.38
C SER A 450 0.79 19.48 -7.61
N GLY A 451 -0.51 19.25 -7.48
CA GLY A 451 -1.40 18.94 -8.59
C GLY A 451 -2.87 19.07 -8.18
N LEU A 452 -3.74 19.17 -9.18
CA LEU A 452 -5.18 19.29 -8.99
C LEU A 452 -5.88 17.92 -9.02
N LEU A 453 -6.95 17.78 -8.23
CA LEU A 453 -7.82 16.61 -8.30
C LEU A 453 -8.53 16.51 -9.66
N SER A 454 -8.77 17.63 -10.36
CA SER A 454 -9.24 17.64 -11.75
C SER A 454 -8.30 16.89 -12.69
N TRP A 455 -7.00 17.23 -12.70
CA TRP A 455 -5.99 16.51 -13.47
C TRP A 455 -5.89 15.03 -13.12
N THR A 456 -6.17 14.68 -11.86
CA THR A 456 -6.23 13.29 -11.38
C THR A 456 -7.45 12.57 -11.95
N GLN A 457 -8.63 13.20 -12.00
CA GLN A 457 -9.85 12.69 -12.62
C GLN A 457 -9.72 12.55 -14.14
N ASP A 458 -9.14 13.55 -14.82
CA ASP A 458 -8.91 13.55 -16.28
C ASP A 458 -7.89 12.47 -16.68
N ALA A 459 -6.90 12.23 -15.80
CA ALA A 459 -5.96 11.12 -15.94
C ALA A 459 -6.61 9.74 -15.71
N MET A 460 -7.68 9.65 -14.91
CA MET A 460 -8.45 8.41 -14.78
C MET A 460 -9.21 8.09 -16.08
N ASP A 461 -9.83 9.09 -16.74
CA ASP A 461 -10.44 8.92 -18.06
C ASP A 461 -9.42 8.42 -19.09
N PHE A 462 -8.23 9.02 -19.08
CA PHE A 462 -7.13 8.56 -19.92
C PHE A 462 -6.64 7.14 -19.58
N MET A 463 -6.86 6.60 -18.38
CA MET A 463 -6.51 5.20 -18.08
C MET A 463 -7.47 4.20 -18.71
N ASP A 464 -8.73 4.56 -18.95
CA ASP A 464 -9.70 3.67 -19.59
C ASP A 464 -9.90 3.96 -21.10
N ASP A 465 -9.53 5.13 -21.61
CA ASP A 465 -9.72 5.46 -23.03
C ASP A 465 -9.09 4.42 -23.99
N VAL A 466 -9.92 3.81 -24.85
CA VAL A 466 -9.49 2.81 -25.85
C VAL A 466 -8.98 3.45 -27.15
N THR A 467 -9.13 4.77 -27.32
CA THR A 467 -8.57 5.54 -28.43
C THR A 467 -7.16 6.04 -28.11
N ALA A 468 -6.84 6.24 -26.83
CA ALA A 468 -5.48 6.47 -26.35
C ALA A 468 -4.55 5.26 -26.54
N CYS A 469 -3.28 5.57 -26.78
CA CYS A 469 -2.17 4.62 -26.80
C CYS A 469 -2.32 3.50 -27.84
N ASP A 470 -2.17 2.24 -27.44
CA ASP A 470 -2.29 1.05 -28.29
C ASP A 470 -3.66 0.36 -28.13
N SER A 471 -4.68 1.11 -27.72
CA SER A 471 -6.03 0.65 -27.28
C SER A 471 -6.05 -0.25 -26.04
N GLY A 472 -4.89 -0.65 -25.52
CA GLY A 472 -4.79 -1.51 -24.35
C GLY A 472 -5.00 -0.76 -23.05
N ARG A 473 -6.06 -1.12 -22.31
CA ARG A 473 -6.32 -0.64 -20.93
C ARG A 473 -5.36 -1.28 -19.93
N PRO A 474 -4.83 -0.53 -18.94
CA PRO A 474 -4.23 -1.10 -17.74
C PRO A 474 -5.19 -2.05 -17.02
N LEU A 475 -4.65 -3.13 -16.44
CA LEU A 475 -5.39 -4.00 -15.51
C LEU A 475 -5.14 -3.62 -14.05
N VAL A 476 -4.02 -2.94 -13.78
CA VAL A 476 -3.66 -2.39 -12.47
C VAL A 476 -3.06 -1.00 -12.66
N ILE A 477 -3.44 -0.05 -11.80
CA ILE A 477 -3.07 1.37 -11.89
C ILE A 477 -2.48 1.79 -10.54
N ASN A 478 -1.30 2.40 -10.56
CA ASN A 478 -0.70 3.04 -9.40
C ASN A 478 -1.03 4.54 -9.37
N TYR A 479 -1.70 5.02 -8.32
CA TYR A 479 -1.70 6.45 -7.98
C TYR A 479 -0.98 6.65 -6.64
N SER A 480 0.11 7.41 -6.71
CA SER A 480 1.09 7.58 -5.64
C SER A 480 0.99 8.98 -5.01
N GLY A 481 -0.23 9.49 -4.91
CA GLY A 481 -0.53 10.71 -4.18
C GLY A 481 -2.02 10.78 -3.89
N GLY A 482 -2.48 12.01 -3.67
CA GLY A 482 -3.84 12.31 -3.26
C GLY A 482 -3.85 13.54 -2.35
N SER A 483 -5.03 13.96 -1.93
CA SER A 483 -5.18 15.10 -1.02
C SER A 483 -5.43 14.64 0.41
N SER A 484 -4.83 15.37 1.36
CA SER A 484 -4.99 15.13 2.80
C SER A 484 -6.37 15.59 3.29
N GLY A 485 -6.89 14.91 4.30
CA GLY A 485 -8.18 15.24 4.91
C GLY A 485 -8.43 14.42 6.18
N THR A 486 -9.45 14.79 6.93
CA THR A 486 -9.78 14.16 8.22
C THR A 486 -11.23 13.71 8.24
N ASN A 487 -11.48 12.44 8.58
CA ASN A 487 -12.80 11.81 8.52
C ASN A 487 -13.43 11.80 7.11
N LEU A 488 -12.61 11.73 6.05
CA LEU A 488 -13.12 11.61 4.68
C LEU A 488 -13.93 10.31 4.52
N VAL A 489 -15.17 10.44 4.07
CA VAL A 489 -16.10 9.30 3.85
C VAL A 489 -15.78 8.55 2.55
N GLY A 490 -15.21 9.21 1.54
CA GLY A 490 -15.01 8.64 0.20
C GLY A 490 -16.21 8.79 -0.74
N THR A 491 -17.17 9.63 -0.36
CA THR A 491 -18.27 10.13 -1.21
C THR A 491 -17.91 11.44 -1.92
N ASP A 492 -16.64 11.84 -1.89
CA ASP A 492 -16.09 12.94 -2.69
C ASP A 492 -15.93 12.56 -4.17
N SER A 493 -15.94 13.56 -5.06
CA SER A 493 -15.80 13.38 -6.51
C SER A 493 -14.64 12.47 -6.95
N THR A 494 -13.46 12.55 -6.33
CA THR A 494 -12.29 11.79 -6.81
C THR A 494 -12.34 10.34 -6.35
N SER A 495 -12.82 10.10 -5.14
CA SER A 495 -13.12 8.73 -4.66
C SER A 495 -14.25 8.09 -5.45
N ARG A 496 -15.32 8.83 -5.71
CA ARG A 496 -16.45 8.39 -6.55
C ARG A 496 -15.98 8.02 -7.96
N LYS A 497 -15.12 8.84 -8.59
CA LYS A 497 -14.62 8.52 -9.94
C LYS A 497 -13.76 7.26 -9.94
N LEU A 498 -12.87 7.10 -8.94
CA LEU A 498 -12.10 5.85 -8.78
C LEU A 498 -13.02 4.63 -8.65
N ASP A 499 -14.04 4.70 -7.79
CA ASP A 499 -15.02 3.63 -7.62
C ASP A 499 -15.67 3.26 -8.95
N GLN A 500 -16.18 4.26 -9.70
CA GLN A 500 -16.85 4.06 -10.99
C GLN A 500 -15.92 3.47 -12.04
N LYS A 501 -14.69 3.97 -12.19
CA LYS A 501 -13.69 3.43 -13.13
C LYS A 501 -13.29 1.99 -12.80
N SER A 502 -13.15 1.67 -11.51
CA SER A 502 -12.83 0.30 -11.08
C SER A 502 -13.99 -0.66 -11.37
N TRP A 503 -15.24 -0.20 -11.19
CA TRP A 503 -16.47 -0.91 -11.51
C TRP A 503 -16.65 -1.15 -13.03
N ASP A 504 -16.75 -0.08 -13.83
CA ASP A 504 -17.09 -0.17 -15.27
C ASP A 504 -15.98 -0.80 -16.11
N TYR A 505 -14.71 -0.61 -15.71
CA TYR A 505 -13.55 -0.98 -16.51
C TYR A 505 -12.68 -2.08 -15.89
N GLN A 506 -13.07 -2.58 -14.71
CA GLN A 506 -12.46 -3.74 -14.06
C GLN A 506 -10.95 -3.55 -13.80
N GLN A 507 -10.55 -2.32 -13.48
CA GLN A 507 -9.17 -1.92 -13.22
C GLN A 507 -8.89 -1.89 -11.71
N LEU A 508 -7.80 -2.52 -11.29
CA LEU A 508 -7.35 -2.48 -9.89
C LEU A 508 -6.57 -1.18 -9.62
N TYR A 509 -7.21 -0.23 -8.97
CA TYR A 509 -6.56 0.98 -8.47
C TYR A 509 -5.83 0.68 -7.15
N VAL A 510 -4.51 0.87 -7.13
CA VAL A 510 -3.65 0.72 -5.95
C VAL A 510 -3.19 2.11 -5.53
N ILE A 511 -3.58 2.52 -4.31
CA ILE A 511 -3.49 3.90 -3.84
C ILE A 511 -2.67 3.99 -2.55
N SER A 512 -1.81 5.00 -2.45
CA SER A 512 -1.09 5.33 -1.23
C SER A 512 -2.02 5.93 -0.16
N ALA A 513 -1.97 5.45 1.09
CA ALA A 513 -2.92 5.86 2.14
C ALA A 513 -2.89 7.35 2.53
N GLY A 514 -1.78 8.05 2.29
CA GLY A 514 -1.47 9.37 2.84
C GLY A 514 -0.39 9.27 3.92
N ASN A 515 0.21 10.40 4.32
CA ASN A 515 1.20 10.43 5.39
C ASN A 515 0.91 11.53 6.43
N ASP A 516 -0.37 11.70 6.73
CA ASP A 516 -0.89 12.64 7.72
C ASP A 516 -1.05 12.01 9.12
N GLY A 517 -0.58 10.76 9.29
CA GLY A 517 -0.51 10.06 10.56
C GLY A 517 0.56 10.64 11.52
N PRO A 518 0.59 10.19 12.78
CA PRO A 518 0.05 8.91 13.28
C PRO A 518 -1.38 8.94 13.83
N ASP A 519 -2.10 10.05 13.76
CA ASP A 519 -3.47 10.14 14.27
C ASP A 519 -4.48 9.36 13.39
N SER A 520 -5.63 8.98 13.97
CA SER A 520 -6.68 8.24 13.27
C SER A 520 -7.46 9.12 12.30
N ASN A 521 -8.19 8.48 11.38
CA ASN A 521 -9.06 9.15 10.41
C ASN A 521 -8.34 10.08 9.42
N THR A 522 -7.07 9.80 9.13
CA THR A 522 -6.14 10.61 8.32
C THR A 522 -5.95 10.10 6.89
N ILE A 523 -6.76 9.14 6.44
CA ILE A 523 -6.71 8.60 5.06
C ILE A 523 -7.23 9.66 4.07
N GLY A 524 -6.43 9.98 3.05
CA GLY A 524 -6.75 11.01 2.06
C GLY A 524 -7.70 10.58 0.93
N THR A 525 -8.11 11.52 0.07
CA THR A 525 -8.79 11.19 -1.21
C THR A 525 -7.78 10.97 -2.34
N PRO A 526 -7.94 9.97 -3.22
CA PRO A 526 -9.00 8.97 -3.29
C PRO A 526 -8.66 7.66 -2.53
N ALA A 527 -7.72 7.71 -1.57
CA ALA A 527 -7.31 6.55 -0.79
C ALA A 527 -8.44 5.99 0.12
N VAL A 528 -9.46 6.81 0.42
CA VAL A 528 -10.69 6.39 1.09
C VAL A 528 -11.68 5.65 0.18
N ALA A 529 -11.56 5.71 -1.16
CA ALA A 529 -12.47 5.05 -2.10
C ALA A 529 -12.62 3.55 -1.79
N LYS A 530 -13.82 3.00 -1.91
CA LYS A 530 -14.09 1.60 -1.50
C LYS A 530 -13.50 0.59 -2.48
N ASN A 531 -13.48 0.88 -3.78
CA ASN A 531 -12.90 -0.02 -4.78
C ASN A 531 -11.35 0.14 -4.88
N ALA A 532 -10.75 1.09 -4.16
CA ALA A 532 -9.29 1.21 -4.07
C ALA A 532 -8.66 0.10 -3.19
N LEU A 533 -7.54 -0.45 -3.63
CA LEU A 533 -6.61 -1.21 -2.77
C LEU A 533 -5.62 -0.22 -2.13
N THR A 534 -5.94 0.21 -0.91
CA THR A 534 -5.20 1.29 -0.22
C THR A 534 -4.07 0.73 0.64
N VAL A 535 -2.88 1.35 0.55
CA VAL A 535 -1.62 0.80 1.10
C VAL A 535 -0.95 1.72 2.12
N GLY A 536 -0.75 1.21 3.34
CA GLY A 536 0.01 1.86 4.42
C GLY A 536 1.52 1.62 4.37
N ASN A 537 2.31 2.47 5.04
CA ASN A 537 3.78 2.50 5.03
C ASN A 537 4.37 1.87 6.30
N VAL A 538 5.14 0.79 6.14
CA VAL A 538 5.94 0.16 7.21
C VAL A 538 7.45 0.33 7.02
N PHE A 539 8.22 0.18 8.09
CA PHE A 539 9.68 0.16 8.05
C PHE A 539 10.26 -1.18 7.58
N ASP A 540 11.55 -1.12 7.29
CA ASP A 540 12.29 -2.02 6.40
C ASP A 540 13.78 -2.09 6.77
N PHE A 541 14.34 -0.96 7.20
CA PHE A 541 15.69 -0.86 7.77
C PHE A 541 15.85 0.20 8.88
N ASP A 542 16.42 -0.25 10.00
CA ASP A 542 17.22 0.46 11.01
C ASP A 542 16.85 1.87 11.53
N TYR A 543 15.56 2.22 11.63
CA TYR A 543 15.12 3.37 12.43
C TYR A 543 14.15 3.00 13.57
N LEU A 544 13.23 2.06 13.32
CA LEU A 544 12.40 1.37 14.31
C LEU A 544 12.48 -0.15 14.07
N GLN A 545 11.60 -0.97 14.67
CA GLN A 545 11.57 -2.40 14.35
C GLN A 545 11.02 -2.58 12.92
N VAL A 546 11.55 -3.56 12.20
CA VAL A 546 11.19 -3.75 10.78
C VAL A 546 9.81 -4.37 10.72
N GLY A 547 8.95 -3.84 9.85
CA GLY A 547 7.52 -4.14 9.82
C GLY A 547 6.65 -3.19 10.64
N ASP A 548 7.21 -2.41 11.59
CA ASP A 548 6.45 -1.38 12.32
C ASP A 548 5.82 -0.38 11.35
N ILE A 549 4.63 0.15 11.66
CA ILE A 549 4.00 1.23 10.88
C ILE A 549 4.77 2.55 11.08
N ASN A 550 5.01 3.29 9.99
CA ASN A 550 5.65 4.60 10.11
C ASN A 550 4.76 5.57 10.87
N ASN A 551 5.25 6.05 12.02
CA ASN A 551 4.54 6.90 12.97
C ASN A 551 5.19 8.29 13.12
N TRP A 552 6.03 8.71 12.18
CA TRP A 552 6.85 9.91 12.29
C TRP A 552 6.02 11.20 12.28
N VAL A 553 6.33 12.09 13.23
CA VAL A 553 5.84 13.47 13.24
C VAL A 553 6.96 14.38 12.75
N CYS A 554 6.89 14.76 11.47
CA CYS A 554 7.73 15.82 10.91
C CYS A 554 7.19 17.21 11.31
N THR A 555 7.97 18.26 11.02
CA THR A 555 7.56 19.66 11.23
C THR A 555 7.88 20.49 10.00
N PRO A 556 6.98 21.36 9.50
CA PRO A 556 5.70 21.74 10.11
C PRO A 556 4.57 20.72 9.96
N ASN A 557 4.62 19.84 8.96
CA ASN A 557 3.55 18.90 8.64
C ASN A 557 3.89 17.46 9.07
N PRO A 558 2.91 16.60 9.38
CA PRO A 558 3.10 15.17 9.62
C PRO A 558 3.76 14.43 8.43
N CYS A 559 4.26 13.22 8.71
CA CYS A 559 4.91 12.38 7.70
C CYS A 559 4.86 10.86 7.97
N GLY A 560 4.10 10.41 8.96
CA GLY A 560 3.85 9.01 9.27
C GLY A 560 2.65 8.49 8.50
N SER A 561 2.58 7.18 8.24
CA SER A 561 1.49 6.55 7.48
C SER A 561 0.13 6.98 8.02
N SER A 562 -0.72 7.52 7.15
CA SER A 562 -2.13 7.78 7.47
C SER A 562 -2.84 6.51 7.92
N ARG A 563 -3.82 6.69 8.82
CA ARG A 563 -4.55 5.61 9.50
C ARG A 563 -6.04 5.82 9.41
N GLY A 564 -6.78 4.71 9.35
CA GLY A 564 -8.24 4.73 9.41
C GLY A 564 -8.79 4.98 10.82
N PRO A 565 -10.10 4.71 11.05
CA PRO A 565 -11.09 4.40 10.01
C PRO A 565 -11.29 5.54 9.01
N THR A 566 -11.99 5.30 7.91
CA THR A 566 -12.59 6.37 7.11
C THR A 566 -13.66 7.13 7.92
N GLY A 567 -14.24 8.20 7.39
CA GLY A 567 -15.36 8.91 8.03
C GLY A 567 -16.56 8.01 8.35
N ASP A 568 -16.78 6.98 7.53
CA ASP A 568 -17.84 5.98 7.64
C ASP A 568 -17.40 4.67 8.35
N GLY A 569 -16.25 4.66 9.04
CA GLY A 569 -15.84 3.55 9.92
C GLY A 569 -15.00 2.45 9.27
N ARG A 570 -14.82 2.49 7.95
CA ARG A 570 -14.22 1.40 7.13
C ARG A 570 -12.74 1.18 7.40
N MET A 571 -12.30 -0.06 7.21
CA MET A 571 -10.92 -0.50 7.31
C MET A 571 -10.07 0.01 6.13
N LYS A 572 -9.41 1.14 6.37
CA LYS A 572 -8.30 1.66 5.56
C LYS A 572 -7.07 1.87 6.46
N PRO A 573 -5.83 1.65 5.97
CA PRO A 573 -5.49 1.01 4.71
C PRO A 573 -5.95 -0.46 4.67
N ASN A 574 -6.03 -1.06 3.48
CA ASN A 574 -6.49 -2.44 3.30
C ASN A 574 -5.39 -3.46 3.64
N LEU A 575 -4.14 -3.11 3.33
CA LEU A 575 -2.92 -3.81 3.71
C LEU A 575 -1.76 -2.80 3.79
N SER A 576 -0.58 -3.25 4.20
CA SER A 576 0.62 -2.43 4.22
C SER A 576 1.72 -2.98 3.32
N ALA A 577 2.61 -2.09 2.91
CA ALA A 577 3.85 -2.44 2.26
C ALA A 577 4.96 -1.48 2.69
N PRO A 578 6.22 -1.85 2.48
CA PRO A 578 7.31 -1.05 3.02
C PRO A 578 7.49 0.31 2.32
N GLY A 579 8.02 1.28 3.06
CA GLY A 579 7.86 2.71 2.76
C GLY A 579 8.90 3.67 3.35
N THR A 580 10.05 3.22 3.88
CA THR A 580 11.09 4.12 4.46
C THR A 580 12.53 3.81 3.92
N TRP A 581 13.30 4.79 3.45
CA TRP A 581 14.57 4.66 2.66
C TRP A 581 14.84 3.77 1.34
N VAL A 582 13.89 3.34 0.44
CA VAL A 582 14.07 2.76 -0.94
C VAL A 582 15.08 3.65 -1.65
N HIS A 583 16.10 3.00 -2.17
CA HIS A 583 16.87 3.51 -3.30
C HIS A 583 16.21 3.07 -4.61
N SER A 584 15.61 4.01 -5.36
CA SER A 584 15.00 3.78 -6.68
C SER A 584 15.46 4.85 -7.66
N ALA A 585 15.08 4.68 -8.94
CA ALA A 585 15.57 5.45 -10.08
C ALA A 585 15.47 6.97 -9.85
N ASN A 586 16.58 7.67 -10.10
CA ASN A 586 16.67 9.12 -10.03
C ASN A 586 16.33 9.74 -11.39
N ALA A 587 15.43 10.73 -11.44
CA ALA A 587 15.14 11.47 -12.66
C ALA A 587 16.34 12.32 -13.15
N PHE A 588 17.23 12.71 -12.24
CA PHE A 588 18.32 13.66 -12.50
C PHE A 588 19.69 13.02 -12.73
N ASP A 589 19.77 11.69 -12.74
CA ASP A 589 20.97 10.91 -13.12
C ASP A 589 20.50 9.62 -13.77
N ASN A 590 20.72 9.46 -15.08
CA ASN A 590 20.24 8.32 -15.86
C ASN A 590 20.78 6.94 -15.38
N SER A 591 21.75 6.91 -14.46
CA SER A 591 22.31 5.72 -13.82
C SER A 591 22.22 5.74 -12.28
N GLY A 592 21.65 6.80 -11.71
CA GLY A 592 21.68 7.07 -10.29
C GLY A 592 20.40 6.64 -9.57
N TYR A 593 20.55 6.33 -8.29
CA TYR A 593 19.44 5.99 -7.41
C TYR A 593 19.41 6.97 -6.24
N THR A 594 18.21 7.33 -5.78
CA THR A 594 17.98 8.24 -4.65
C THR A 594 17.00 7.63 -3.65
N ALA A 595 16.96 8.16 -2.42
CA ALA A 595 16.06 7.69 -1.37
C ALA A 595 15.18 8.80 -0.78
N LYS A 596 14.01 8.43 -0.26
CA LYS A 596 12.89 9.29 0.19
C LYS A 596 12.24 8.65 1.46
N PHE A 597 11.04 9.04 1.90
CA PHE A 597 10.18 8.24 2.83
C PHE A 597 8.67 8.50 2.60
N GLY A 598 7.78 7.49 2.76
CA GLY A 598 6.30 7.59 2.67
C GLY A 598 5.52 6.47 1.93
N THR A 599 4.18 6.49 2.07
CA THR A 599 3.21 5.50 1.50
C THR A 599 3.17 5.39 -0.02
N SER A 600 3.55 6.44 -0.74
CA SER A 600 3.57 6.43 -2.21
C SER A 600 4.69 5.56 -2.80
N MET A 601 5.48 4.87 -1.96
CA MET A 601 6.28 3.72 -2.36
C MET A 601 5.69 2.38 -1.94
N ALA A 602 4.98 2.34 -0.81
CA ALA A 602 4.22 1.16 -0.41
C ALA A 602 3.25 0.73 -1.53
N ALA A 603 2.55 1.70 -2.15
CA ALA A 603 1.70 1.47 -3.31
C ALA A 603 2.41 0.75 -4.49
N PRO A 604 3.48 1.26 -5.13
CA PRO A 604 4.10 0.61 -6.30
C PRO A 604 4.71 -0.77 -6.03
N HIS A 605 5.02 -1.12 -4.78
CA HIS A 605 5.33 -2.51 -4.41
C HIS A 605 4.13 -3.43 -4.63
N VAL A 606 2.96 -3.02 -4.14
CA VAL A 606 1.68 -3.74 -4.30
C VAL A 606 1.23 -3.73 -5.77
N THR A 607 1.33 -2.60 -6.47
CA THR A 607 0.95 -2.49 -7.90
C THR A 607 1.81 -3.40 -8.78
N GLY A 608 3.13 -3.38 -8.59
CA GLY A 608 4.04 -4.25 -9.32
C GLY A 608 3.84 -5.73 -8.97
N LEU A 609 3.56 -6.04 -7.70
CA LEU A 609 3.24 -7.41 -7.28
C LEU A 609 1.90 -7.92 -7.89
N ALA A 610 0.90 -7.06 -7.97
CA ALA A 610 -0.36 -7.36 -8.64
C ALA A 610 -0.14 -7.62 -10.14
N ALA A 611 0.74 -6.88 -10.80
CA ALA A 611 1.11 -7.14 -12.20
C ALA A 611 1.85 -8.50 -12.37
N THR A 612 2.72 -8.91 -11.44
CA THR A 612 3.32 -10.26 -11.47
C THR A 612 2.28 -11.35 -11.20
N LEU A 613 1.34 -11.10 -10.28
CA LEU A 613 0.26 -12.04 -9.93
C LEU A 613 -0.70 -12.25 -11.10
N MET A 614 -1.10 -11.16 -11.78
CA MET A 614 -1.92 -11.21 -12.99
C MET A 614 -1.17 -11.85 -14.17
N HIS A 615 0.16 -11.76 -14.25
CA HIS A 615 0.93 -12.58 -15.20
C HIS A 615 0.76 -14.07 -14.85
N HIS A 616 0.99 -14.44 -13.59
CA HIS A 616 0.95 -15.83 -13.12
C HIS A 616 -0.43 -16.49 -13.29
N TYR A 617 -1.48 -15.93 -12.68
CA TYR A 617 -2.83 -16.48 -12.68
C TYR A 617 -3.78 -15.54 -13.42
N ALA A 618 -4.42 -16.05 -14.48
CA ALA A 618 -5.30 -15.24 -15.33
C ALA A 618 -6.62 -14.83 -14.65
N ASP A 619 -7.03 -15.55 -13.60
CA ASP A 619 -8.27 -15.31 -12.84
C ASP A 619 -8.34 -13.87 -12.28
N PHE A 620 -7.20 -13.32 -11.84
CA PHE A 620 -7.11 -11.96 -11.28
C PHE A 620 -7.16 -10.85 -12.35
N ARG A 621 -7.05 -11.18 -13.64
CA ARG A 621 -7.21 -10.20 -14.73
C ARG A 621 -8.68 -9.81 -14.82
N SER A 622 -8.95 -8.50 -14.80
CA SER A 622 -10.30 -7.95 -14.87
C SER A 622 -11.22 -8.43 -13.73
N ARG A 623 -10.66 -8.73 -12.56
CA ARG A 623 -11.38 -8.96 -11.29
C ARG A 623 -10.71 -8.19 -10.15
N PRO A 624 -10.85 -6.86 -10.09
CA PRO A 624 -10.20 -6.03 -9.07
C PRO A 624 -10.56 -6.48 -7.65
N TYR A 625 -11.84 -6.72 -7.36
CA TYR A 625 -12.32 -7.41 -6.16
C TYR A 625 -11.51 -8.69 -5.83
N LEU A 626 -11.42 -9.66 -6.73
CA LEU A 626 -10.74 -10.93 -6.47
C LEU A 626 -9.24 -10.73 -6.19
N ALA A 627 -8.60 -9.81 -6.92
CA ALA A 627 -7.20 -9.44 -6.68
C ALA A 627 -7.01 -8.73 -5.32
N ARG A 628 -7.95 -7.88 -4.91
CA ARG A 628 -7.99 -7.21 -3.60
C ARG A 628 -8.10 -8.25 -2.48
N ALA A 629 -9.13 -9.10 -2.51
CA ALA A 629 -9.34 -10.19 -1.55
C ALA A 629 -8.11 -11.10 -1.43
N PHE A 630 -7.52 -11.51 -2.56
CA PHE A 630 -6.38 -12.41 -2.58
C PHE A 630 -5.08 -11.78 -2.05
N LEU A 631 -4.76 -10.55 -2.45
CA LEU A 631 -3.58 -9.84 -1.92
C LEU A 631 -3.71 -9.54 -0.43
N MET A 632 -4.94 -9.31 0.05
CA MET A 632 -5.21 -9.13 1.48
C MET A 632 -5.13 -10.45 2.27
N ALA A 633 -5.74 -11.54 1.78
CA ALA A 633 -5.70 -12.84 2.44
C ALA A 633 -4.28 -13.45 2.52
N THR A 634 -3.40 -13.09 1.58
CA THR A 634 -2.01 -13.58 1.50
C THR A 634 -0.99 -12.67 2.19
N SER A 635 -1.44 -11.60 2.87
CA SER A 635 -0.58 -10.77 3.73
C SER A 635 -0.15 -11.49 5.02
N ILE A 636 0.94 -11.01 5.63
CA ILE A 636 1.48 -11.49 6.90
C ILE A 636 1.15 -10.48 7.99
N LEU A 637 0.51 -10.94 9.08
CA LEU A 637 0.22 -10.14 10.26
C LEU A 637 1.53 -9.71 10.95
N HIS A 638 1.61 -8.42 11.29
CA HIS A 638 2.71 -7.87 12.08
C HIS A 638 2.67 -8.44 13.51
N ASP A 639 3.83 -8.88 14.02
CA ASP A 639 4.07 -9.55 15.31
C ASP A 639 3.08 -10.70 15.69
N ASP A 640 2.40 -11.28 14.69
CA ASP A 640 1.32 -12.29 14.81
C ASP A 640 0.11 -11.89 15.70
N VAL A 641 -0.10 -10.58 15.92
CA VAL A 641 -1.05 -10.05 16.92
C VAL A 641 -2.52 -10.12 16.44
N LEU A 642 -3.39 -10.57 17.34
CA LEU A 642 -4.86 -10.43 17.26
C LEU A 642 -5.38 -9.81 18.58
N PRO A 643 -6.31 -8.83 18.55
CA PRO A 643 -6.93 -8.22 17.37
C PRO A 643 -5.91 -7.45 16.51
N PRO A 644 -6.09 -7.41 15.18
CA PRO A 644 -5.22 -6.63 14.32
C PRO A 644 -5.39 -5.13 14.60
N GLU A 645 -4.29 -4.36 14.55
CA GLU A 645 -4.34 -2.91 14.37
C GLU A 645 -4.81 -2.58 12.93
N LYS A 646 -6.08 -2.93 12.63
CA LYS A 646 -6.64 -2.96 11.27
C LYS A 646 -6.62 -1.58 10.59
N TYR A 647 -6.68 -0.52 11.37
CA TYR A 647 -6.61 0.88 10.91
C TYR A 647 -5.17 1.41 10.74
N SER A 648 -4.15 0.70 11.22
CA SER A 648 -2.73 0.99 10.97
C SER A 648 -2.20 0.16 9.80
N TYR A 649 -2.33 -1.18 9.87
CA TYR A 649 -1.66 -2.12 8.98
C TYR A 649 -2.58 -2.76 7.93
N GLY A 650 -3.90 -2.54 8.00
CA GLY A 650 -4.86 -3.37 7.27
C GLY A 650 -4.79 -4.83 7.74
N LEU A 651 -4.79 -5.79 6.81
CA LEU A 651 -4.50 -7.20 7.09
C LEU A 651 -3.00 -7.56 7.11
N GLY A 652 -2.15 -6.59 7.42
CA GLY A 652 -0.70 -6.77 7.55
C GLY A 652 0.07 -6.53 6.25
N ARG A 653 1.34 -6.95 6.23
CA ARG A 653 2.25 -6.67 5.12
C ARG A 653 2.06 -7.66 3.98
N VAL A 654 1.94 -7.17 2.74
CA VAL A 654 1.81 -7.98 1.54
C VAL A 654 2.97 -8.99 1.38
N SER A 655 2.67 -10.24 0.99
CA SER A 655 3.69 -11.30 0.82
C SER A 655 3.67 -11.88 -0.60
N ALA A 656 4.71 -11.56 -1.36
CA ALA A 656 4.86 -11.99 -2.74
C ALA A 656 4.93 -13.52 -2.89
N TYR A 657 5.59 -14.18 -1.94
CA TYR A 657 5.81 -15.62 -1.99
C TYR A 657 4.54 -16.43 -1.70
N VAL A 658 3.75 -16.00 -0.71
CA VAL A 658 2.44 -16.60 -0.36
C VAL A 658 1.42 -16.37 -1.47
N ALA A 659 1.44 -15.18 -2.09
CA ALA A 659 0.59 -14.85 -3.23
C ALA A 659 0.86 -15.74 -4.45
N HIS A 660 2.13 -15.99 -4.81
CA HIS A 660 2.45 -16.71 -6.06
C HIS A 660 2.46 -18.24 -5.92
N TRP A 661 2.78 -18.80 -4.75
CA TRP A 661 3.09 -20.22 -4.59
C TRP A 661 2.40 -20.84 -3.37
N ALA A 662 2.19 -22.15 -3.41
CA ALA A 662 1.76 -22.96 -2.27
C ALA A 662 2.92 -23.80 -1.71
N ARG A 663 2.82 -24.18 -0.43
CA ARG A 663 3.73 -25.12 0.25
C ARG A 663 2.92 -26.25 0.88
N ASN A 664 2.63 -27.27 0.06
CA ASN A 664 1.81 -28.42 0.42
C ASN A 664 2.54 -29.47 1.29
N ASN A 665 3.13 -28.98 2.39
CA ASN A 665 3.78 -29.75 3.44
C ASN A 665 3.21 -29.34 4.83
N PRO A 666 3.57 -30.05 5.93
CA PRO A 666 3.01 -29.79 7.26
C PRO A 666 3.32 -28.41 7.86
N ASN A 667 4.35 -27.71 7.37
CA ASN A 667 4.79 -26.44 7.92
C ASN A 667 4.48 -25.24 6.99
N GLY A 668 3.95 -25.51 5.79
CA GLY A 668 3.62 -24.51 4.79
C GLY A 668 2.13 -24.11 4.77
N TRP A 669 1.62 -23.80 3.57
CA TRP A 669 0.25 -23.33 3.35
C TRP A 669 -0.35 -23.82 2.03
N SER A 670 -1.67 -23.69 1.92
CA SER A 670 -2.42 -23.77 0.65
C SER A 670 -3.36 -22.58 0.55
N THR A 671 -3.48 -22.02 -0.66
CA THR A 671 -4.40 -20.91 -0.95
C THR A 671 -5.48 -21.36 -1.92
N HIS A 672 -6.69 -20.89 -1.67
CA HIS A 672 -7.92 -21.23 -2.37
C HIS A 672 -8.60 -19.91 -2.77
N TRP A 673 -9.23 -19.82 -3.95
CA TRP A 673 -10.02 -18.64 -4.31
C TRP A 673 -11.20 -18.93 -5.23
N GLU A 674 -12.23 -18.10 -5.11
CA GLU A 674 -13.47 -18.21 -5.86
C GLU A 674 -13.98 -16.83 -6.28
N TRP A 675 -14.81 -16.80 -7.31
CA TRP A 675 -15.54 -15.61 -7.73
C TRP A 675 -16.96 -15.98 -8.17
N GLY A 676 -17.87 -15.03 -8.05
CA GLY A 676 -19.23 -15.16 -8.55
C GLY A 676 -19.96 -13.83 -8.47
N SER A 677 -21.29 -13.91 -8.48
CA SER A 677 -22.18 -12.77 -8.32
C SER A 677 -23.21 -13.06 -7.24
N VAL A 678 -23.59 -12.05 -6.48
CA VAL A 678 -24.64 -12.12 -5.45
C VAL A 678 -25.76 -11.14 -5.80
N THR A 679 -27.01 -11.52 -5.56
CA THR A 679 -28.21 -10.67 -5.66
C THR A 679 -29.03 -10.80 -4.37
N ALA A 680 -30.09 -10.01 -4.18
CA ALA A 680 -30.99 -10.13 -3.03
C ALA A 680 -31.59 -11.54 -2.81
N ALA A 681 -31.65 -12.37 -3.86
CA ALA A 681 -32.29 -13.70 -3.85
C ALA A 681 -31.29 -14.88 -3.86
N GLN A 682 -29.99 -14.60 -3.86
CA GLN A 682 -28.94 -15.61 -4.06
C GLN A 682 -27.89 -15.53 -2.96
N PHE A 683 -27.26 -16.65 -2.62
CA PHE A 683 -25.93 -16.63 -2.02
C PHE A 683 -24.97 -17.50 -2.84
N LEU A 684 -23.67 -17.26 -2.71
CA LEU A 684 -22.63 -18.10 -3.33
C LEU A 684 -21.76 -18.78 -2.29
N PHE A 685 -21.18 -19.93 -2.66
CA PHE A 685 -20.30 -20.68 -1.76
C PHE A 685 -19.22 -21.54 -2.44
N ARG A 686 -18.14 -21.81 -1.69
CA ARG A 686 -17.15 -22.86 -1.97
C ARG A 686 -16.86 -23.67 -0.72
N ASP A 687 -16.78 -24.99 -0.91
CA ASP A 687 -16.35 -25.93 0.12
C ASP A 687 -14.83 -26.12 0.03
N ILE A 688 -14.09 -25.66 1.03
CA ILE A 688 -12.64 -25.92 1.19
C ILE A 688 -12.40 -26.99 2.25
N THR A 689 -11.25 -27.69 2.22
CA THR A 689 -10.91 -28.70 3.24
C THR A 689 -9.76 -28.21 4.13
N VAL A 690 -10.07 -27.94 5.39
CA VAL A 690 -9.07 -27.59 6.42
C VAL A 690 -8.46 -28.89 6.99
N PRO A 691 -7.15 -29.14 6.79
CA PRO A 691 -6.48 -30.34 7.25
C PRO A 691 -6.21 -30.31 8.76
N ILE A 692 -6.00 -31.49 9.34
CA ILE A 692 -5.54 -31.61 10.73
C ILE A 692 -4.17 -30.97 10.92
N GLY A 693 -4.02 -30.19 12.00
CA GLY A 693 -2.80 -29.43 12.28
C GLY A 693 -2.71 -28.08 11.55
N ALA A 694 -3.78 -27.59 10.91
CA ALA A 694 -3.85 -26.19 10.50
C ALA A 694 -3.75 -25.26 11.72
N THR A 695 -2.83 -24.30 11.68
CA THR A 695 -2.57 -23.33 12.74
C THR A 695 -3.37 -22.05 12.55
N ARG A 696 -3.72 -21.71 11.30
CA ARG A 696 -4.62 -20.59 10.98
C ARG A 696 -5.39 -20.83 9.68
N LEU A 697 -6.64 -20.39 9.67
CA LEU A 697 -7.39 -20.10 8.44
C LEU A 697 -7.60 -18.60 8.37
N VAL A 698 -7.16 -17.97 7.28
CA VAL A 698 -7.52 -16.58 6.92
C VAL A 698 -8.47 -16.67 5.75
N VAL A 699 -9.64 -16.04 5.84
CA VAL A 699 -10.57 -15.84 4.72
C VAL A 699 -10.84 -14.36 4.56
N VAL A 700 -10.77 -13.86 3.33
CA VAL A 700 -11.12 -12.49 2.96
C VAL A 700 -12.07 -12.52 1.79
N MET A 701 -13.17 -11.77 1.90
CA MET A 701 -14.14 -11.51 0.86
C MET A 701 -14.11 -10.02 0.54
N THR A 702 -14.23 -9.67 -0.74
CA THR A 702 -14.45 -8.27 -1.16
C THR A 702 -15.37 -8.22 -2.36
N TRP A 703 -16.10 -7.12 -2.51
CA TRP A 703 -16.87 -6.81 -3.71
C TRP A 703 -16.46 -5.46 -4.30
N ASP A 704 -16.82 -5.28 -5.56
CA ASP A 704 -16.88 -3.98 -6.21
C ASP A 704 -18.35 -3.63 -6.45
N GLU A 705 -18.66 -2.35 -6.36
CA GLU A 705 -20.00 -1.78 -6.57
C GLU A 705 -19.83 -0.35 -7.13
N PRO A 706 -20.86 0.28 -7.73
CA PRO A 706 -20.72 1.58 -8.38
C PRO A 706 -20.36 2.72 -7.41
N ALA A 707 -20.09 3.92 -7.96
CA ALA A 707 -19.90 5.12 -7.14
C ALA A 707 -21.11 5.39 -6.25
N ALA A 708 -20.86 5.73 -4.98
CA ALA A 708 -21.92 6.19 -4.10
C ALA A 708 -22.44 7.57 -4.53
N SER A 709 -23.60 7.97 -4.02
CA SER A 709 -24.05 9.35 -4.13
C SER A 709 -23.04 10.31 -3.50
N ALA A 710 -22.81 11.46 -4.14
CA ALA A 710 -22.11 12.56 -3.50
C ALA A 710 -22.80 12.96 -2.18
N GLY A 711 -22.01 13.41 -1.20
CA GLY A 711 -22.49 13.92 0.09
C GLY A 711 -23.07 12.87 1.06
N ALA A 712 -23.26 11.61 0.65
CA ALA A 712 -23.74 10.57 1.54
C ALA A 712 -22.73 10.25 2.66
N SER A 713 -23.20 9.84 3.84
CA SER A 713 -22.33 9.50 4.97
C SER A 713 -21.76 8.07 4.96
N SER A 714 -22.06 7.27 3.94
CA SER A 714 -21.43 5.98 3.66
C SER A 714 -21.00 5.96 2.19
N ALA A 715 -19.78 5.50 1.92
CA ALA A 715 -19.34 5.20 0.56
C ALA A 715 -19.80 3.81 0.09
N VAL A 716 -20.14 2.90 1.02
CA VAL A 716 -20.65 1.56 0.70
C VAL A 716 -22.16 1.58 0.54
N ILE A 717 -22.63 0.90 -0.50
CA ILE A 717 -24.01 0.91 -0.99
C ILE A 717 -24.73 -0.38 -0.60
N ASP A 718 -24.13 -1.52 -0.91
CA ASP A 718 -24.72 -2.84 -0.71
C ASP A 718 -24.00 -3.60 0.40
N ASP A 719 -24.77 -4.25 1.26
CA ASP A 719 -24.32 -4.92 2.48
C ASP A 719 -24.27 -6.44 2.20
N LEU A 720 -23.08 -7.04 2.34
CA LEU A 720 -22.74 -8.42 1.96
C LEU A 720 -21.91 -9.08 3.09
N ASP A 721 -22.51 -10.04 3.79
CA ASP A 721 -21.85 -10.74 4.91
C ASP A 721 -21.00 -11.93 4.41
N LEU A 722 -19.88 -12.17 5.09
CA LEU A 722 -19.06 -13.39 4.93
C LEU A 722 -19.43 -14.40 6.02
N TRP A 723 -20.01 -15.54 5.64
CA TRP A 723 -20.38 -16.61 6.56
C TRP A 723 -19.56 -17.88 6.32
N LEU A 724 -19.14 -18.54 7.40
CA LEU A 724 -18.45 -19.83 7.37
C LEU A 724 -19.19 -20.85 8.24
N ASP A 725 -19.59 -21.97 7.64
CA ASP A 725 -20.06 -23.16 8.38
C ASP A 725 -19.10 -24.35 8.20
N ARG A 726 -18.80 -25.02 9.32
CA ARG A 726 -18.00 -26.24 9.34
C ARG A 726 -18.89 -27.44 9.04
N ASN A 727 -18.32 -28.43 8.37
CA ASN A 727 -18.99 -29.62 7.80
C ASN A 727 -19.84 -29.33 6.55
N ALA A 728 -20.01 -28.07 6.14
CA ALA A 728 -20.70 -27.68 4.91
C ALA A 728 -22.18 -28.15 4.89
N ASP A 729 -22.85 -28.06 6.03
CA ASP A 729 -24.24 -28.50 6.27
C ASP A 729 -25.22 -27.35 6.55
N CYS A 730 -24.74 -26.11 6.76
CA CYS A 730 -25.62 -24.99 7.13
C CYS A 730 -26.18 -24.22 5.92
N THR A 731 -27.37 -24.64 5.47
CA THR A 731 -28.18 -23.94 4.46
C THR A 731 -29.40 -23.27 5.09
N GLY A 732 -29.16 -22.37 6.04
CA GLY A 732 -30.19 -21.43 6.53
C GLY A 732 -30.51 -20.37 5.48
N THR A 733 -31.56 -19.56 5.71
CA THR A 733 -32.08 -18.60 4.71
C THR A 733 -31.01 -17.67 4.16
N LEU A 734 -30.84 -17.68 2.84
CA LEU A 734 -29.79 -16.99 2.08
C LEU A 734 -28.37 -17.29 2.58
N GLY A 735 -28.14 -18.49 3.11
CA GLY A 735 -26.84 -18.97 3.60
C GLY A 735 -26.37 -18.37 4.92
N ARG A 736 -27.12 -17.42 5.52
CA ARG A 736 -26.75 -16.61 6.70
C ARG A 736 -26.72 -17.41 8.02
N CYS A 737 -25.82 -18.39 8.12
CA CYS A 737 -25.65 -19.22 9.32
C CYS A 737 -24.27 -19.90 9.38
N GLY A 738 -23.80 -20.24 10.57
CA GLY A 738 -22.51 -20.92 10.78
C GLY A 738 -21.90 -20.65 12.16
N GLU A 739 -20.67 -21.11 12.34
CA GLU A 739 -19.87 -20.84 13.55
C GLU A 739 -19.07 -19.55 13.49
N TYR A 740 -18.83 -18.99 12.30
CA TYR A 740 -18.04 -17.78 12.12
C TYR A 740 -18.69 -16.87 11.08
N ALA A 741 -18.71 -15.57 11.36
CA ALA A 741 -19.22 -14.55 10.45
C ALA A 741 -18.40 -13.26 10.50
N SER A 742 -18.45 -12.51 9.40
CA SER A 742 -18.15 -11.09 9.37
C SER A 742 -19.27 -10.34 8.67
N GLU A 743 -19.78 -9.30 9.35
CA GLU A 743 -21.11 -8.71 9.11
C GLU A 743 -21.07 -7.16 9.16
N SER A 744 -19.96 -6.55 8.77
CA SER A 744 -19.73 -5.11 8.76
C SER A 744 -20.60 -4.40 7.73
N GLY A 745 -21.76 -3.89 8.17
CA GLY A 745 -22.61 -2.97 7.40
C GLY A 745 -21.99 -1.56 7.22
N SER A 746 -20.72 -1.53 6.82
CA SER A 746 -19.92 -0.36 6.45
C SER A 746 -18.76 -0.73 5.51
N ASP A 747 -18.09 -1.88 5.65
CA ASP A 747 -16.94 -2.25 4.81
C ASP A 747 -17.38 -2.97 3.51
N ASN A 748 -16.76 -2.69 2.35
CA ASN A 748 -16.85 -3.57 1.15
C ASN A 748 -15.82 -4.72 1.17
N VAL A 749 -15.39 -5.08 2.38
CA VAL A 749 -14.34 -6.02 2.70
C VAL A 749 -14.78 -6.75 3.96
N GLU A 750 -14.87 -8.06 3.90
CA GLU A 750 -15.12 -8.90 5.06
C GLU A 750 -13.98 -9.88 5.27
N TYR A 751 -13.62 -10.15 6.52
CA TYR A 751 -12.63 -11.18 6.81
C TYR A 751 -12.98 -12.01 8.05
N VAL A 752 -12.54 -13.26 8.03
CA VAL A 752 -12.58 -14.17 9.16
C VAL A 752 -11.21 -14.81 9.32
N ILE A 753 -10.57 -14.57 10.47
CA ILE A 753 -9.28 -15.17 10.85
C ILE A 753 -9.54 -16.11 12.03
N ILE A 754 -9.31 -17.42 11.83
CA ILE A 754 -9.50 -18.47 12.84
C ILE A 754 -8.13 -19.02 13.23
N ASN A 755 -7.75 -18.93 14.51
CA ASN A 755 -6.56 -19.60 15.03
C ASN A 755 -6.87 -21.06 15.41
N ASN A 756 -5.95 -21.97 15.08
CA ASN A 756 -6.07 -23.43 15.27
C ASN A 756 -7.42 -24.01 14.76
N PRO A 757 -7.84 -23.70 13.52
CA PRO A 757 -9.16 -24.07 13.00
C PRO A 757 -9.37 -25.60 13.06
N PRO A 758 -10.44 -26.09 13.71
CA PRO A 758 -10.73 -27.51 13.79
C PRO A 758 -10.87 -28.16 12.40
N ALA A 759 -10.17 -29.27 12.16
CA ALA A 759 -10.17 -29.93 10.86
C ALA A 759 -11.57 -30.32 10.35
N GLY A 760 -11.77 -30.28 9.03
CA GLY A 760 -13.03 -30.61 8.36
C GLY A 760 -13.20 -29.84 7.05
N THR A 761 -14.33 -30.05 6.37
CA THR A 761 -14.78 -29.18 5.30
C THR A 761 -15.31 -27.88 5.90
N TYR A 762 -15.02 -26.74 5.29
CA TYR A 762 -15.58 -25.43 5.61
C TYR A 762 -16.25 -24.89 4.36
N ARG A 763 -17.51 -24.50 4.46
CA ARG A 763 -18.21 -23.79 3.40
C ARG A 763 -18.05 -22.30 3.64
N LEU A 764 -17.33 -21.64 2.73
CA LEU A 764 -17.20 -20.17 2.68
C LEU A 764 -18.40 -19.63 1.91
N LYS A 765 -19.04 -18.55 2.37
CA LYS A 765 -20.25 -17.99 1.76
C LYS A 765 -20.18 -16.48 1.69
N ALA A 766 -20.50 -15.91 0.52
CA ALA A 766 -20.94 -14.53 0.42
C ALA A 766 -22.47 -14.52 0.42
N THR A 767 -23.06 -13.90 1.44
CA THR A 767 -24.51 -13.84 1.62
C THR A 767 -24.97 -12.38 1.55
N PRO A 768 -26.02 -12.05 0.78
CA PRO A 768 -26.56 -10.70 0.77
C PRO A 768 -27.11 -10.37 2.15
N TRP A 769 -26.91 -9.15 2.65
CA TRP A 769 -27.79 -8.56 3.66
C TRP A 769 -28.79 -7.60 3.01
N SER A 770 -28.27 -6.60 2.28
CA SER A 770 -29.03 -5.63 1.49
C SER A 770 -28.32 -5.41 0.16
N VAL A 771 -28.84 -6.00 -0.92
CA VAL A 771 -28.20 -5.98 -2.25
C VAL A 771 -29.21 -5.54 -3.30
N SER A 772 -29.09 -4.29 -3.74
CA SER A 772 -29.99 -3.60 -4.68
C SER A 772 -29.94 -4.13 -6.11
N ALA A 773 -28.78 -4.62 -6.56
CA ALA A 773 -28.60 -5.27 -7.86
C ALA A 773 -27.38 -6.19 -7.80
N SER A 774 -27.15 -7.00 -8.84
CA SER A 774 -26.07 -8.01 -8.84
C SER A 774 -24.70 -7.40 -8.55
N ARG A 775 -23.94 -8.00 -7.61
CA ARG A 775 -22.59 -7.59 -7.22
C ARG A 775 -21.57 -8.69 -7.48
N PRO A 776 -20.43 -8.40 -8.14
CA PRO A 776 -19.33 -9.34 -8.30
C PRO A 776 -18.57 -9.46 -6.97
N VAL A 777 -18.43 -10.69 -6.48
CA VAL A 777 -17.75 -10.98 -5.21
C VAL A 777 -16.60 -11.95 -5.47
N GLY A 778 -15.50 -11.76 -4.73
CA GLY A 778 -14.37 -12.67 -4.72
C GLY A 778 -14.01 -13.02 -3.28
N ILE A 779 -13.83 -14.32 -3.02
CA ILE A 779 -13.35 -14.83 -1.73
C ILE A 779 -11.98 -15.48 -1.96
N ALA A 780 -11.04 -15.21 -1.07
CA ALA A 780 -9.74 -15.86 -1.02
C ALA A 780 -9.49 -16.40 0.39
N ALA A 781 -8.97 -17.62 0.48
CA ALA A 781 -8.70 -18.31 1.74
C ALA A 781 -7.28 -18.89 1.78
N VAL A 782 -6.55 -18.62 2.85
CA VAL A 782 -5.20 -19.17 3.12
C VAL A 782 -5.26 -20.06 4.35
N ILE A 783 -4.89 -21.33 4.15
CA ILE A 783 -4.73 -22.33 5.22
C ILE A 783 -3.25 -22.42 5.57
N ILE A 784 -2.86 -21.94 6.75
CA ILE A 784 -1.50 -22.07 7.30
C ILE A 784 -1.45 -23.33 8.18
N ARG A 785 -0.35 -24.10 8.08
CA ARG A 785 -0.10 -25.33 8.88
C ARG A 785 1.15 -25.25 9.76
N GLY A 786 2.12 -24.39 9.42
CA GLY A 786 3.26 -24.13 10.30
C GLY A 786 2.88 -23.28 11.52
N ASP A 787 3.62 -23.47 12.62
CA ASP A 787 3.71 -22.52 13.73
C ASP A 787 3.92 -21.09 13.15
N THR A 788 2.94 -20.23 13.40
CA THR A 788 2.90 -18.84 12.90
C THR A 788 3.88 -17.93 13.62
N THR A 789 4.46 -18.41 14.74
CA THR A 789 5.48 -17.73 15.54
C THR A 789 6.87 -18.40 15.49
N PRO A 790 7.46 -18.60 14.29
CA PRO A 790 8.46 -19.63 14.06
C PRO A 790 9.74 -19.50 14.88
N ASN A 791 10.11 -20.61 15.52
CA ASN A 791 11.36 -20.78 16.23
C ASN A 791 12.56 -20.91 15.28
N THR A 792 13.06 -19.79 14.74
CA THR A 792 14.27 -19.76 13.91
C THR A 792 15.52 -20.24 14.66
N THR A 793 16.55 -20.63 13.91
CA THR A 793 17.89 -20.95 14.42
C THR A 793 18.94 -20.02 13.83
N LEU A 794 19.93 -19.61 14.63
CA LEU A 794 21.09 -18.85 14.18
C LEU A 794 22.37 -19.66 14.39
N SER A 795 23.22 -19.71 13.37
CA SER A 795 24.56 -20.27 13.43
C SER A 795 25.61 -19.25 12.98
N ALA A 796 26.86 -19.41 13.42
CA ALA A 796 27.98 -18.55 13.06
C ALA A 796 29.27 -19.37 12.93
N SER A 797 30.05 -19.15 11.87
CA SER A 797 31.29 -19.88 11.59
C SER A 797 32.36 -18.96 11.00
N ALA A 798 33.54 -18.91 11.62
CA ALA A 798 34.69 -18.15 11.12
C ALA A 798 35.46 -18.94 10.06
N SER A 799 35.96 -18.29 9.01
CA SER A 799 36.81 -18.92 7.98
C SER A 799 38.20 -19.32 8.51
N THR A 800 38.60 -18.80 9.68
CA THR A 800 39.73 -19.30 10.47
C THR A 800 39.54 -18.98 11.95
N THR A 801 39.93 -19.91 12.82
CA THR A 801 39.99 -19.68 14.28
C THR A 801 41.26 -18.90 14.70
N THR A 802 42.24 -18.76 13.81
CA THR A 802 43.52 -18.07 14.09
C THR A 802 43.89 -17.15 12.92
N PRO A 803 43.18 -16.01 12.73
CA PRO A 803 43.49 -15.08 11.65
C PRO A 803 44.84 -14.37 11.88
N PRO A 804 45.64 -14.11 10.84
CA PRO A 804 46.83 -13.25 10.95
C PRO A 804 46.45 -11.82 11.35
N LEU A 805 47.32 -11.14 12.09
CA LEU A 805 47.07 -9.75 12.48
C LEU A 805 47.02 -8.83 11.26
N ASN A 806 46.16 -7.81 11.33
CA ASN A 806 45.90 -6.79 10.31
C ASN A 806 45.42 -7.34 8.96
N THR A 807 45.13 -8.64 8.87
CA THR A 807 44.57 -9.31 7.69
C THR A 807 43.05 -9.47 7.87
N ASP A 808 42.33 -9.43 6.76
CA ASP A 808 40.89 -9.66 6.74
C ASP A 808 40.56 -11.16 6.88
N PHE A 809 39.56 -11.46 7.69
CA PHE A 809 38.96 -12.78 7.82
C PHE A 809 37.43 -12.64 7.83
N THR A 810 36.73 -13.73 7.56
CA THR A 810 35.26 -13.71 7.47
C THR A 810 34.60 -14.54 8.56
N VAL A 811 33.40 -14.14 8.95
CA VAL A 811 32.44 -14.97 9.69
C VAL A 811 31.20 -15.07 8.83
N THR A 812 30.78 -16.29 8.51
CA THR A 812 29.47 -16.54 7.88
C THR A 812 28.46 -16.84 8.99
N THR A 813 27.33 -16.16 8.95
CA THR A 813 26.19 -16.39 9.83
C THR A 813 24.98 -16.81 9.01
N THR A 814 24.33 -17.89 9.39
CA THR A 814 23.14 -18.42 8.71
C THR A 814 21.97 -18.43 9.68
N VAL A 815 20.86 -17.80 9.29
CA VAL A 815 19.57 -17.96 9.96
C VAL A 815 18.75 -18.95 9.16
N SER A 816 18.25 -20.00 9.80
CA SER A 816 17.37 -21.00 9.18
C SER A 816 16.01 -21.03 9.86
N ASN A 817 14.96 -21.25 9.09
CA ASN A 817 13.58 -21.27 9.55
C ASN A 817 12.93 -22.66 9.41
N PRO A 818 12.51 -23.32 10.50
CA PRO A 818 11.85 -24.62 10.42
C PRO A 818 10.36 -24.55 10.05
N SER A 819 9.67 -23.41 10.15
CA SER A 819 8.20 -23.33 10.11
C SER A 819 7.64 -22.07 9.45
N TRP A 820 6.49 -22.16 8.75
CA TRP A 820 5.77 -21.04 8.13
C TRP A 820 6.72 -20.03 7.44
N ILE A 821 6.68 -18.76 7.82
CA ILE A 821 7.54 -17.69 7.34
C ILE A 821 7.99 -16.91 8.57
N ALA A 822 9.31 -16.87 8.79
CA ALA A 822 9.91 -15.90 9.68
C ALA A 822 9.91 -14.55 8.96
N SER A 823 9.09 -13.62 9.46
CA SER A 823 8.79 -12.35 8.83
C SER A 823 9.83 -11.29 9.22
N GLY A 824 10.38 -10.57 8.23
CA GLY A 824 11.33 -9.48 8.50
C GLY A 824 12.54 -9.89 9.33
N VAL A 825 13.20 -10.99 8.96
CA VAL A 825 14.34 -11.53 9.71
C VAL A 825 15.48 -10.51 9.75
N HIS A 826 15.76 -9.99 10.94
CA HIS A 826 16.91 -9.15 11.24
C HIS A 826 18.14 -9.99 11.62
N LEU A 827 19.32 -9.41 11.43
CA LEU A 827 20.59 -9.95 11.89
C LEU A 827 21.53 -8.81 12.31
N GLN A 828 22.18 -8.93 13.48
CA GLN A 828 23.10 -7.92 14.02
C GLN A 828 24.35 -8.55 14.64
N ASN A 829 25.52 -7.93 14.45
CA ASN A 829 26.74 -8.15 15.22
C ASN A 829 26.68 -7.37 16.55
N THR A 830 26.42 -8.06 17.67
CA THR A 830 26.07 -7.40 18.94
C THR A 830 27.26 -6.89 19.75
N SER A 831 28.48 -7.35 19.45
CA SER A 831 29.67 -6.96 20.20
C SER A 831 30.96 -7.17 19.41
N LEU A 832 31.68 -6.08 19.15
CA LEU A 832 33.07 -6.09 18.67
C LEU A 832 34.04 -6.12 19.87
N PRO A 833 34.86 -7.17 20.03
CA PRO A 833 35.89 -7.21 21.08
C PRO A 833 37.05 -6.28 20.74
N SER A 834 37.71 -5.72 21.77
CA SER A 834 38.78 -4.73 21.59
C SER A 834 39.90 -5.22 20.64
N GLY A 835 40.23 -4.38 19.65
CA GLY A 835 41.18 -4.70 18.58
C GLY A 835 40.65 -5.63 17.50
N VAL A 836 39.32 -5.70 17.32
CA VAL A 836 38.64 -6.25 16.12
C VAL A 836 37.70 -5.18 15.57
N SER A 837 37.68 -5.01 14.25
CA SER A 837 36.80 -4.06 13.56
C SER A 837 36.09 -4.72 12.38
N LEU A 838 34.78 -4.46 12.23
CA LEU A 838 34.02 -4.81 11.03
C LEU A 838 34.53 -3.98 9.83
N GLN A 839 34.59 -4.59 8.64
CA GLN A 839 35.12 -4.01 7.40
C GLN A 839 34.08 -4.03 6.28
N SER A 840 33.30 -5.11 6.19
CA SER A 840 32.10 -5.18 5.35
C SER A 840 31.13 -6.24 5.88
N VAL A 841 29.84 -6.12 5.58
CA VAL A 841 28.88 -7.23 5.58
C VAL A 841 28.14 -7.31 4.25
N VAL A 842 27.98 -8.54 3.76
CA VAL A 842 27.32 -8.87 2.49
C VAL A 842 26.37 -10.04 2.71
N THR A 843 25.16 -9.98 2.16
CA THR A 843 24.27 -11.16 2.01
C THR A 843 23.93 -11.34 0.53
N THR A 844 23.51 -12.52 0.13
CA THR A 844 22.98 -12.78 -1.21
C THR A 844 21.47 -13.02 -1.10
N ARG A 845 20.68 -12.45 -2.02
CA ARG A 845 19.26 -12.74 -2.18
C ARG A 845 19.04 -14.03 -2.97
N GLU A 846 17.83 -14.56 -2.93
CA GLU A 846 17.44 -15.75 -3.71
C GLU A 846 17.44 -15.52 -5.23
N ASP A 847 17.30 -14.27 -5.70
CA ASP A 847 17.53 -13.91 -7.11
C ASP A 847 19.03 -13.88 -7.49
N GLY A 848 19.92 -14.26 -6.58
CA GLY A 848 21.37 -14.35 -6.74
C GLY A 848 22.12 -13.02 -6.57
N VAL A 849 21.41 -11.92 -6.26
CA VAL A 849 22.02 -10.59 -6.17
C VAL A 849 22.63 -10.35 -4.78
N ALA A 850 23.87 -9.87 -4.76
CA ALA A 850 24.57 -9.50 -3.52
C ALA A 850 24.12 -8.12 -3.01
N MET A 851 23.75 -8.04 -1.74
CA MET A 851 23.41 -6.81 -1.00
C MET A 851 24.58 -6.47 -0.06
N ILE A 852 25.11 -5.25 -0.14
CA ILE A 852 26.33 -4.82 0.56
C ILE A 852 25.98 -3.66 1.50
N TYR A 853 26.14 -3.85 2.82
CA TYR A 853 25.76 -2.85 3.84
C TYR A 853 26.97 -2.09 4.43
N GLY A 854 28.14 -2.16 3.76
CA GLY A 854 29.37 -1.57 4.25
C GLY A 854 29.71 -2.05 5.66
N THR A 855 30.07 -1.13 6.56
CA THR A 855 30.40 -1.43 7.97
C THR A 855 29.19 -1.37 8.91
N SER A 856 27.95 -1.52 8.41
CA SER A 856 26.76 -1.64 9.26
C SER A 856 26.88 -2.86 10.18
N ASP A 857 26.61 -2.70 11.48
CA ASP A 857 26.53 -3.83 12.41
C ASP A 857 25.23 -4.63 12.25
N LYS A 858 24.27 -4.16 11.44
CA LYS A 858 22.95 -4.77 11.22
C LYS A 858 22.61 -4.93 9.74
N LEU A 859 21.75 -5.90 9.43
CA LEU A 859 21.02 -5.99 8.18
C LEU A 859 19.66 -6.70 8.34
N THR A 860 18.76 -6.47 7.40
CA THR A 860 17.52 -7.23 7.21
C THR A 860 17.79 -8.32 6.15
N LEU A 861 17.57 -9.59 6.49
CA LEU A 861 17.64 -10.73 5.55
C LEU A 861 16.36 -10.87 4.71
N GLY A 862 15.26 -10.25 5.16
CA GLY A 862 13.93 -10.35 4.55
C GLY A 862 13.10 -11.45 5.18
N ASN A 863 12.04 -11.87 4.48
CA ASN A 863 11.27 -13.05 4.89
C ASN A 863 12.09 -14.32 4.63
N ILE A 864 12.00 -15.32 5.51
CA ILE A 864 12.57 -16.67 5.30
C ILE A 864 11.43 -17.69 5.42
N HIS A 865 11.13 -18.44 4.36
CA HIS A 865 10.07 -19.46 4.39
C HIS A 865 10.51 -20.77 5.07
N GLU A 866 9.64 -21.78 5.12
CA GLU A 866 9.91 -23.01 5.86
C GLU A 866 10.96 -23.88 5.15
N SER A 867 11.82 -24.53 5.95
CA SER A 867 12.96 -25.34 5.49
C SER A 867 14.04 -24.59 4.71
N ASP A 868 14.08 -23.25 4.82
CA ASP A 868 15.07 -22.39 4.16
C ASP A 868 16.04 -21.73 5.16
N GLY A 869 17.11 -21.10 4.66
CA GLY A 869 18.00 -20.30 5.49
C GLY A 869 18.94 -19.35 4.75
N ARG A 870 18.77 -18.05 5.00
CA ARG A 870 19.56 -16.97 4.42
C ARG A 870 20.85 -16.73 5.21
N SER A 871 21.91 -16.32 4.51
CA SER A 871 23.28 -16.26 5.06
C SER A 871 24.00 -14.95 4.74
N ALA A 872 24.55 -14.31 5.78
CA ALA A 872 25.39 -13.12 5.68
C ALA A 872 26.88 -13.44 5.95
N VAL A 873 27.77 -12.81 5.21
CA VAL A 873 29.23 -12.90 5.32
C VAL A 873 29.76 -11.56 5.86
N TRP A 874 30.33 -11.61 7.06
CA TRP A 874 30.89 -10.47 7.77
C TRP A 874 32.42 -10.50 7.67
N THR A 875 33.03 -9.49 7.08
CA THR A 875 34.48 -9.35 6.97
C THR A 875 35.00 -8.50 8.13
N PHE A 876 35.90 -9.06 8.94
CA PHE A 876 36.52 -8.38 10.07
C PHE A 876 38.04 -8.32 9.92
N LYS A 877 38.66 -7.32 10.57
CA LYS A 877 40.12 -7.19 10.71
C LYS A 877 40.49 -7.19 12.19
N ALA A 878 41.49 -7.97 12.57
CA ALA A 878 41.97 -8.05 13.96
C ALA A 878 43.39 -7.47 14.10
N THR A 879 43.56 -6.49 14.99
CA THR A 879 44.82 -5.74 15.18
C THR A 879 45.60 -6.15 16.45
N THR A 880 44.99 -6.95 17.33
CA THR A 880 45.60 -7.40 18.59
C THR A 880 45.39 -8.89 18.83
N THR A 881 46.31 -9.52 19.57
CA THR A 881 46.32 -10.95 19.86
C THR A 881 45.38 -11.35 21.00
N GLY A 882 45.32 -12.66 21.27
CA GLY A 882 44.53 -13.26 22.35
C GLY A 882 43.11 -13.62 21.94
N SER A 883 42.40 -14.37 22.79
CA SER A 883 41.05 -14.81 22.48
C SER A 883 40.09 -13.62 22.32
N LYS A 884 39.34 -13.60 21.21
CA LYS A 884 38.31 -12.63 20.87
C LYS A 884 37.00 -13.40 20.63
N THR A 885 35.92 -12.97 21.28
CA THR A 885 34.57 -13.49 21.00
C THR A 885 33.82 -12.46 20.16
N ILE A 886 33.31 -12.87 19.01
CA ILE A 886 32.45 -12.05 18.14
C ILE A 886 31.05 -12.65 18.22
N SER A 887 30.06 -11.84 18.61
CA SER A 887 28.70 -12.29 18.88
C SER A 887 27.68 -11.67 17.93
N PHE A 888 26.61 -12.41 17.66
CA PHE A 888 25.55 -12.05 16.74
C PHE A 888 24.19 -12.37 17.37
N ARG A 889 23.15 -11.61 16.98
CA ARG A 889 21.74 -11.95 17.23
C ARG A 889 20.92 -11.87 15.96
N SER A 890 19.85 -12.66 15.89
CA SER A 890 18.81 -12.54 14.88
C SER A 890 17.44 -12.55 15.55
N TRP A 891 16.43 -11.97 14.91
CA TRP A 891 15.03 -12.02 15.33
C TRP A 891 14.13 -11.79 14.11
N SER A 892 12.83 -11.98 14.25
CA SER A 892 11.81 -11.71 13.23
C SER A 892 10.60 -11.09 13.92
N GLU A 893 9.75 -10.37 13.20
CA GLU A 893 8.51 -9.77 13.72
C GLU A 893 7.70 -10.79 14.53
N ASN A 894 7.31 -11.87 13.86
CA ASN A 894 6.59 -12.99 14.45
C ASN A 894 7.51 -14.01 15.15
N GLY A 895 8.76 -13.71 15.55
CA GLY A 895 9.64 -14.77 16.07
C GLY A 895 10.74 -14.36 17.04
N GLY A 896 10.96 -15.21 18.04
CA GLY A 896 11.85 -14.92 19.16
C GLY A 896 13.33 -14.77 18.79
N THR A 897 14.04 -13.89 19.51
CA THR A 897 15.46 -13.60 19.31
C THR A 897 16.36 -14.83 19.52
N ARG A 898 17.36 -15.03 18.66
CA ARG A 898 18.43 -16.04 18.76
C ARG A 898 19.79 -15.36 18.83
N THR A 899 20.78 -16.07 19.37
CA THR A 899 22.17 -15.58 19.48
C THR A 899 23.16 -16.66 19.11
N ALA A 900 24.27 -16.28 18.49
CA ALA A 900 25.41 -17.15 18.20
C ALA A 900 26.72 -16.36 18.34
N SER A 901 27.82 -17.05 18.67
CA SER A 901 29.13 -16.43 18.80
C SER A 901 30.22 -17.31 18.21
N VAL A 902 31.26 -16.68 17.65
CA VAL A 902 32.52 -17.35 17.26
C VAL A 902 33.66 -16.87 18.14
N VAL A 903 34.60 -17.77 18.42
CA VAL A 903 35.84 -17.46 19.16
C VAL A 903 37.02 -17.62 18.21
N ILE A 904 37.84 -16.58 18.13
CA ILE A 904 39.08 -16.54 17.34
C ILE A 904 40.26 -16.15 18.24
N SER A 905 41.48 -16.52 17.87
CA SER A 905 42.72 -16.12 18.55
C SER A 905 43.69 -15.52 17.53
N PRO A 906 43.58 -14.21 17.21
CA PRO A 906 44.37 -13.59 16.16
C PRO A 906 45.86 -13.56 16.48
N GLY A 907 46.69 -13.72 15.45
CA GLY A 907 48.15 -13.74 15.56
C GLY A 907 48.73 -14.96 16.30
N GLN A 908 47.91 -15.90 16.77
CA GLN A 908 48.40 -17.19 17.27
C GLN A 908 48.72 -18.09 16.08
N GLN A 909 50.01 -18.33 15.79
CA GLN A 909 50.38 -19.33 14.79
C GLN A 909 49.92 -20.73 15.26
N GLY A 910 49.06 -21.38 14.48
CA GLY A 910 48.82 -22.81 14.62
C GLY A 910 50.06 -23.57 14.16
N CYS A 911 50.68 -24.37 15.04
CA CYS A 911 51.92 -25.08 14.72
C CYS A 911 51.72 -26.05 13.54
N ILE A 912 52.38 -25.75 12.41
CA ILE A 912 52.26 -26.53 11.19
C ILE A 912 53.09 -27.81 11.31
N ALA A 913 52.39 -28.89 11.68
CA ALA A 913 52.87 -30.29 11.77
C ALA A 913 53.91 -30.60 12.87
N PRO A 914 53.98 -31.87 13.34
CA PRO A 914 55.05 -32.32 14.25
C PRO A 914 56.37 -32.45 13.49
N LEU A 915 57.32 -31.55 13.77
CA LEU A 915 58.63 -31.53 13.15
C LEU A 915 59.53 -32.66 13.70
N ASN A 916 59.46 -33.84 13.09
CA ASN A 916 60.27 -35.02 13.44
C ASN A 916 61.77 -34.84 13.03
N LEU A 917 62.47 -33.94 13.71
CA LEU A 917 63.89 -33.69 13.55
C LEU A 917 64.75 -34.80 14.17
N SER A 918 65.13 -35.78 13.34
CA SER A 918 66.16 -36.78 13.70
C SER A 918 67.57 -36.17 13.68
N LEU A 919 67.87 -35.34 14.68
CA LEU A 919 69.18 -34.71 14.86
C LEU A 919 70.25 -35.74 15.26
N GLN A 920 71.22 -35.96 14.36
CA GLN A 920 72.50 -36.61 14.68
C GLN A 920 73.65 -35.65 14.36
N ASN A 921 74.58 -35.48 15.30
CA ASN A 921 75.88 -34.82 15.14
C ASN A 921 75.87 -33.43 14.46
N GLN A 922 75.04 -32.48 14.93
CA GLN A 922 75.18 -31.05 14.56
C GLN A 922 75.04 -30.11 15.77
N THR A 923 75.78 -29.00 15.70
CA THR A 923 75.74 -27.90 16.68
C THR A 923 74.70 -26.87 16.23
N ILE A 924 73.63 -26.69 17.00
CA ILE A 924 72.59 -25.69 16.73
C ILE A 924 73.09 -24.31 17.15
N SER A 925 73.02 -23.30 16.28
CA SER A 925 73.33 -21.92 16.64
C SER A 925 72.12 -21.19 17.24
N SER A 926 72.36 -20.12 18.00
CA SER A 926 71.30 -19.36 18.68
C SER A 926 70.35 -18.58 17.75
N SER A 927 70.51 -18.68 16.43
CA SER A 927 69.59 -18.13 15.42
C SER A 927 68.66 -19.16 14.78
N GLN A 928 68.78 -20.46 15.13
CA GLN A 928 67.99 -21.54 14.53
C GLN A 928 66.82 -22.04 15.40
N VAL A 929 66.65 -21.52 16.62
CA VAL A 929 65.59 -21.96 17.53
C VAL A 929 64.33 -21.11 17.34
N PHE A 930 63.46 -21.51 16.42
CA PHE A 930 62.10 -20.99 16.27
C PHE A 930 61.06 -22.08 16.56
N GLU A 931 60.08 -21.73 17.41
CA GLU A 931 58.73 -22.32 17.52
C GLU A 931 58.61 -23.87 17.60
N ALA A 932 59.16 -24.47 18.67
CA ALA A 932 58.93 -25.89 19.03
C ALA A 932 58.03 -26.03 20.29
N CYS A 933 56.71 -26.13 20.09
CA CYS A 933 55.72 -25.82 21.13
C CYS A 933 55.14 -26.99 21.96
N ASN A 934 55.75 -28.18 22.02
CA ASN A 934 55.24 -29.26 22.92
C ASN A 934 56.29 -30.23 23.50
N SER A 935 57.27 -30.71 22.73
CA SER A 935 58.51 -31.31 23.25
C SER A 935 59.51 -31.60 22.13
N ILE A 936 60.79 -31.77 22.49
CA ILE A 936 61.80 -32.39 21.63
C ILE A 936 62.09 -33.79 22.18
N THR A 937 62.03 -34.82 21.34
CA THR A 937 62.51 -36.16 21.69
C THR A 937 63.98 -36.28 21.28
N VAL A 938 64.86 -36.42 22.26
CA VAL A 938 66.31 -36.27 22.07
C VAL A 938 66.95 -37.62 21.73
N GLY A 939 67.64 -37.67 20.59
CA GLY A 939 68.47 -38.82 20.17
C GLY A 939 69.68 -39.04 21.10
N PRO A 940 70.38 -40.17 20.97
CA PRO A 940 71.54 -40.46 21.83
C PRO A 940 72.64 -39.40 21.68
N ASN A 941 73.12 -38.90 22.82
CA ASN A 941 74.31 -38.03 22.99
C ASN A 941 74.21 -36.60 22.40
N VAL A 942 73.04 -35.95 22.47
CA VAL A 942 72.96 -34.50 22.19
C VAL A 942 73.53 -33.69 23.37
N THR A 943 74.39 -32.73 23.06
CA THR A 943 74.94 -31.74 24.00
C THR A 943 74.60 -30.34 23.54
N ILE A 944 74.02 -29.53 24.43
CA ILE A 944 73.64 -28.13 24.19
C ILE A 944 74.70 -27.23 24.82
N THR A 945 75.36 -26.41 23.99
CA THR A 945 76.43 -25.48 24.38
C THR A 945 75.84 -24.10 24.69
N GLY A 946 75.96 -23.65 25.95
CA GLY A 946 75.64 -22.28 26.35
C GLY A 946 76.89 -21.50 26.81
N PRO A 947 76.83 -20.16 26.87
CA PRO A 947 77.97 -19.33 27.31
C PRO A 947 78.41 -19.58 28.76
N ASN A 948 77.61 -20.30 29.56
CA ASN A 948 77.89 -20.68 30.95
C ASN A 948 78.13 -22.19 31.14
N GLY A 949 78.31 -22.97 30.05
CA GLY A 949 78.62 -24.40 30.12
C GLY A 949 77.76 -25.29 29.22
N ASN A 950 78.08 -26.60 29.23
CA ASN A 950 77.45 -27.61 28.39
C ASN A 950 76.39 -28.39 29.18
N ILE A 951 75.22 -28.62 28.58
CA ILE A 951 74.19 -29.53 29.10
C ILE A 951 74.15 -30.76 28.18
N THR A 952 74.51 -31.93 28.70
CA THR A 952 74.43 -33.21 27.97
C THR A 952 73.17 -33.97 28.40
N LEU A 953 72.31 -34.28 27.44
CA LEU A 953 71.01 -34.92 27.68
C LEU A 953 71.12 -36.44 27.44
N ARG A 954 70.44 -37.23 28.29
CA ARG A 954 70.39 -38.68 28.15
C ARG A 954 69.27 -39.10 27.20
N ALA A 955 69.51 -40.16 26.43
CA ALA A 955 68.54 -40.69 25.48
C ALA A 955 67.19 -40.99 26.17
N GLY A 956 66.09 -40.53 25.57
CA GLY A 956 64.73 -40.71 26.09
C GLY A 956 64.25 -39.65 27.09
N GLN A 957 65.08 -38.68 27.51
CA GLN A 957 64.57 -37.52 28.25
C GLN A 957 63.67 -36.66 27.34
N LYS A 958 62.47 -36.35 27.83
CA LYS A 958 61.58 -35.32 27.25
C LYS A 958 61.88 -33.99 27.93
N ILE A 959 61.92 -32.91 27.14
CA ILE A 959 61.91 -31.53 27.65
C ILE A 959 60.57 -30.91 27.28
N ALA A 960 59.88 -30.37 28.30
CA ALA A 960 58.67 -29.57 28.14
C ALA A 960 59.02 -28.09 28.35
N PHE A 961 58.45 -27.21 27.52
CA PHE A 961 58.59 -25.76 27.66
C PHE A 961 57.29 -25.17 28.21
N LYS A 962 57.38 -24.19 29.11
CA LYS A 962 56.21 -23.54 29.72
C LYS A 962 55.55 -22.63 28.67
N ASN A 963 54.23 -22.77 28.47
CA ASN A 963 53.48 -22.07 27.43
C ASN A 963 53.69 -20.54 27.49
N GLY A 964 53.96 -19.93 26.33
CA GLY A 964 54.00 -18.46 26.17
C GLY A 964 55.37 -17.80 26.34
N PHE A 965 56.46 -18.44 25.88
CA PHE A 965 57.81 -17.84 25.92
C PHE A 965 58.26 -17.32 24.55
N SER A 966 58.75 -16.07 24.50
CA SER A 966 59.43 -15.50 23.33
C SER A 966 60.84 -15.05 23.71
N MET A 967 61.87 -15.53 23.00
CA MET A 967 63.25 -15.07 23.23
C MET A 967 63.52 -13.74 22.50
N GLN A 968 63.73 -12.67 23.25
CA GLN A 968 64.51 -11.53 22.75
C GLN A 968 66.00 -11.86 22.82
N ALA A 969 66.77 -11.35 21.84
CA ALA A 969 68.20 -11.58 21.75
C ALA A 969 68.93 -10.99 22.98
N GLY A 970 69.60 -11.84 23.77
CA GLY A 970 70.39 -11.46 24.94
C GLY A 970 69.81 -11.85 26.31
N ALA A 971 68.59 -12.41 26.38
CA ALA A 971 68.01 -12.86 27.65
C ALA A 971 68.75 -14.07 28.26
N SER A 972 68.99 -14.07 29.58
CA SER A 972 69.78 -15.11 30.27
C SER A 972 68.95 -16.33 30.70
N MET A 973 69.42 -17.51 30.35
CA MET A 973 68.76 -18.80 30.62
C MET A 973 68.98 -19.28 32.08
N LYS A 974 68.06 -18.97 33.01
CA LYS A 974 68.19 -19.42 34.42
C LYS A 974 66.87 -19.66 35.19
N ALA A 975 65.75 -19.96 34.52
CA ALA A 975 64.43 -20.02 35.17
C ALA A 975 63.44 -21.07 34.62
N ILE A 976 63.89 -22.13 33.92
CA ILE A 976 63.00 -23.19 33.39
C ILE A 976 63.64 -24.58 33.53
N LEU A 977 63.72 -25.10 34.75
CA LEU A 977 63.79 -26.53 35.05
C LEU A 977 63.08 -26.76 36.40
N GLU A 978 61.94 -27.45 36.37
CA GLU A 978 61.40 -28.19 37.51
C GLU A 978 61.87 -29.65 37.30
N GLU A 979 62.41 -30.29 38.34
CA GLU A 979 62.82 -31.72 38.26
C GLU A 979 61.59 -32.66 38.30
N PRO A 980 61.73 -33.94 37.88
CA PRO A 980 60.60 -34.81 37.52
C PRO A 980 59.63 -35.20 38.64
#